data_AF-A0A1V9FEW7-F1
#
_entry.id   AF-A0A1V9FEW7-F1
#
_cell.length_a   1.000
_cell.length_b   1.000
_cell.length_c   1.000
_cell.angle_alpha   90.00
_cell.angle_beta   90.00
_cell.angle_gamma   90.00
#
_symmetry.space_group_name_H-M   'P 1'
#
loop_
_entity.id
_entity.type
_entity.pdbx_description
1 polymer ?
#
loop_
_entity_poly.entity_id
_entity_poly.type
_entity_poly.pdbx_seq_one_letter_code
_entity_poly.pdbx_strand_id
1 'polypeptide(L)'
;MFKSFPTAKAAMLLLLLTLFIAPSMTHAQDITDLGGTISAQYQTGSPPGEEYTNLTDNNASTKYLTFNASAWIQYRTNSGYIVTGYAITSANDAAERDPLNWTLQGSNDGVNWSTIDTRTNEDFPDRFQKRSFAFSNSAGYTYYRFNLTNNSGTILQLAEIELFGTPASGNWTANWIWAADQGPNNTWLSFRKKVTLSAQPSKAITRIAAENKYWLYVNDSLVVRDGGLDIRPDLNNTYYDEIDLAPYLKSGENTIAALVWYKGGADGYSQRTVDNGGFLFEAAVTGASPASIVSDNSWKVKLNPAFNRGTFNFKYAVSGTITFNNATFLDPIPNVVKAGYYRITGSGNPWTKCADESGSYTLPGVCDVAYGSENNQLKPAGDYKWVEWPVSYDAMNTMQGWQTASYNDASWGNATAKGAPPVAPWNTLVPRTIPFWKDYGLTAYNNAFPSTINSNTIITENLDINIQGTPYLKVDAPAGVRIKIILNDFYWQEYITRAGVQEFECFAWQNSSSHNVKYDFSNVTGTVTILDMKFRQTSYNTAIRGVFLGDDVRLNSLWNKSKNTSRVCMRDIFYDCPNRERGQWWGDVSEQILYSFYLYDQNANLLAKKAFRELMHTQKADGSLYTTAPGIAFHLPDQNMAAVAMLWKYYQYTGDADLIREVYPQAKKFIDYCASTANSDGMLILQPNVWNWIDWGSNMDIVTGSANTVCNALYITLLDAMINMADLTGASSDKTYYQTLQNRVKSQFNNYFWNPAANAYVFHRNNGVQSSVIDDRSNAWAVLAGMVDDSRKAGVLAVLKNQYNAGPYQEMYIEMALSMLNANDALTRMRSRYAVMIDNWSSTLWEEFPASNSSSNHAWSAGPLYQLSAYTLGVRPTLPAYNEFIFQPQVTNLNTMLASIPSPKGDIIVSYIRDANVFTQTLINPLNTVAIVAIPKGMLAAGVKEIDANKVAIWKNGSFIAGVSGISYVGEDTDYIRFRVQPGTWKFTAFSQATTADGPVVLYIDCNYGGKAVSLPVGSYNLSDLIARGMPNDSVSSIRVLNGYRAVLYWDANFSGNTLTKTADTSCLADEGWNDVLSSIIIQPITARKETTATDKLQPAGDDKTGVQLYPNPASNVLTVYLGNVGYRYLNIIDMNGRTAITKTLPSEASSVTIDVSHLKKGIYSVVLKGGRNGNLLKKVVVE
;
A
#
# COMPACT_ATOMS: atom_id res chain seq x y z
N MET A 1 44.40 -38.51 -20.31
CA MET A 1 45.79 -38.90 -20.00
C MET A 1 46.02 -38.71 -18.51
N PHE A 2 46.35 -39.81 -17.81
CA PHE A 2 46.90 -39.93 -16.44
C PHE A 2 46.12 -39.31 -15.25
N LYS A 3 46.03 -39.90 -14.05
CA LYS A 3 46.11 -41.26 -13.48
C LYS A 3 45.86 -41.09 -11.95
N SER A 4 44.98 -41.90 -11.37
CA SER A 4 44.94 -42.46 -9.99
C SER A 4 45.67 -41.80 -8.80
N PHE A 5 44.96 -41.61 -7.67
CA PHE A 5 45.47 -41.78 -6.29
C PHE A 5 44.40 -42.44 -5.36
N PRO A 6 44.80 -43.17 -4.29
CA PRO A 6 44.11 -44.38 -3.81
C PRO A 6 43.26 -44.24 -2.53
N THR A 7 42.46 -45.29 -2.31
CA THR A 7 41.35 -45.56 -1.39
C THR A 7 41.65 -45.69 0.11
N ALA A 8 42.68 -45.02 0.65
CA ALA A 8 43.03 -45.19 2.08
C ALA A 8 42.45 -44.14 3.05
N LYS A 9 41.74 -43.10 2.56
CA LYS A 9 41.16 -42.04 3.42
C LYS A 9 39.70 -42.25 3.84
N ALA A 10 38.99 -43.22 3.26
CA ALA A 10 37.56 -43.40 3.53
C ALA A 10 37.27 -44.06 4.90
N ALA A 11 38.18 -44.89 5.42
CA ALA A 11 37.96 -45.60 6.68
C ALA A 11 38.29 -44.76 7.94
N MET A 12 39.19 -43.78 7.82
CA MET A 12 39.55 -42.89 8.95
C MET A 12 38.57 -41.72 9.09
N LEU A 13 37.85 -41.36 8.01
CA LEU A 13 36.81 -40.32 8.04
C LEU A 13 35.49 -40.83 8.66
N LEU A 14 35.26 -42.15 8.68
CA LEU A 14 34.05 -42.74 9.26
C LEU A 14 34.13 -42.95 10.78
N LEU A 15 35.35 -43.03 11.34
CA LEU A 15 35.55 -43.15 12.81
C LEU A 15 35.71 -41.79 13.53
N LEU A 16 35.96 -40.71 12.79
CA LEU A 16 35.97 -39.33 13.32
C LEU A 16 34.59 -38.65 13.26
N LEU A 17 33.60 -39.29 12.64
CA LEU A 17 32.23 -38.75 12.49
C LEU A 17 31.25 -39.17 13.58
N THR A 18 31.68 -39.97 14.58
CA THR A 18 30.80 -40.48 15.66
C THR A 18 31.17 -39.99 17.06
N LEU A 19 32.10 -39.03 17.18
CA LEU A 19 32.51 -38.42 18.46
C LEU A 19 31.94 -37.01 18.70
N PHE A 20 31.08 -36.50 17.83
CA PHE A 20 30.32 -35.26 18.05
C PHE A 20 28.85 -35.43 17.68
N ILE A 21 28.14 -36.28 18.42
CA ILE A 21 26.70 -36.12 18.59
C ILE A 21 26.49 -35.69 20.04
N ALA A 22 26.85 -34.44 20.32
CA ALA A 22 26.20 -33.72 21.40
C ALA A 22 24.79 -33.35 20.90
N PRO A 23 23.75 -33.43 21.74
CA PRO A 23 22.46 -32.86 21.38
C PRO A 23 22.69 -31.39 21.01
N SER A 24 22.14 -30.95 19.87
CA SER A 24 22.25 -29.57 19.41
C SER A 24 21.73 -28.63 20.50
N MET A 25 22.64 -27.97 21.22
CA MET A 25 22.28 -26.76 21.94
C MET A 25 21.92 -25.72 20.87
N THR A 26 20.70 -25.22 20.92
CA THR A 26 20.29 -24.02 20.21
C THR A 26 21.34 -22.94 20.45
N HIS A 27 22.07 -22.52 19.41
CA HIS A 27 23.04 -21.43 19.53
C HIS A 27 22.30 -20.18 20.00
N ALA A 28 22.66 -19.65 21.18
CA ALA A 28 22.15 -18.37 21.66
C ALA A 28 22.61 -17.27 20.68
N GLN A 29 21.66 -16.47 20.21
CA GLN A 29 21.91 -15.36 19.30
C GLN A 29 22.25 -14.12 20.11
N ASP A 30 23.03 -13.20 19.55
CA ASP A 30 23.14 -11.85 20.09
C ASP A 30 21.80 -11.12 19.94
N ILE A 31 21.13 -10.87 21.07
CA ILE A 31 19.83 -10.21 21.09
C ILE A 31 19.95 -8.69 21.09
N THR A 32 21.14 -8.14 21.33
CA THR A 32 21.37 -6.70 21.19
C THR A 32 21.32 -6.24 19.73
N ASP A 33 21.57 -7.17 18.79
CA ASP A 33 21.43 -7.00 17.33
C ASP A 33 19.98 -7.05 16.82
N LEU A 34 19.01 -7.40 17.68
CA LEU A 34 17.62 -7.67 17.29
C LEU A 34 16.68 -6.47 17.45
N GLY A 35 17.23 -5.26 17.56
CA GLY A 35 16.50 -4.00 17.41
C GLY A 35 15.75 -3.50 18.65
N GLY A 36 16.28 -3.71 19.86
CA GLY A 36 15.77 -3.16 21.13
C GLY A 36 16.18 -1.71 21.42
N THR A 37 15.88 -1.24 22.64
CA THR A 37 16.21 0.12 23.10
C THR A 37 17.17 0.07 24.29
N ILE A 38 18.33 0.73 24.18
CA ILE A 38 19.26 0.92 25.30
C ILE A 38 18.99 2.23 26.05
N SER A 39 19.24 2.23 27.35
CA SER A 39 19.22 3.39 28.22
C SER A 39 20.26 3.22 29.32
N ALA A 40 20.75 4.31 29.90
CA ALA A 40 21.66 4.28 31.03
C ALA A 40 21.19 5.23 32.14
N GLN A 41 21.74 5.06 33.35
CA GLN A 41 21.47 5.93 34.49
C GLN A 41 21.78 7.40 34.21
N TYR A 42 22.88 7.66 33.50
CA TYR A 42 23.34 8.99 33.15
C TYR A 42 23.28 9.15 31.64
N GLN A 43 22.15 9.64 31.14
CA GLN A 43 21.91 9.83 29.70
C GLN A 43 22.53 11.13 29.16
N THR A 44 23.02 11.99 30.05
CA THR A 44 23.64 13.27 29.72
C THR A 44 24.89 13.47 30.57
N GLY A 45 25.81 14.32 30.11
CA GLY A 45 27.08 14.60 30.81
C GLY A 45 28.27 13.76 30.36
N SER A 46 28.09 12.84 29.40
CA SER A 46 29.18 12.20 28.68
C SER A 46 29.88 13.20 27.74
N PRO A 47 31.19 13.05 27.49
CA PRO A 47 31.86 13.77 26.41
C PRO A 47 31.16 13.52 25.05
N PRO A 48 31.18 14.49 24.12
CA PRO A 48 30.60 14.30 22.79
C PRO A 48 31.22 13.10 22.08
N GLY A 49 30.39 12.18 21.59
CA GLY A 49 30.81 10.94 20.94
C GLY A 49 31.09 9.78 21.91
N GLU A 50 30.88 9.96 23.22
CA GLU A 50 31.05 8.93 24.24
C GLU A 50 29.74 8.61 24.99
N GLU A 51 28.61 8.72 24.29
CA GLU A 51 27.27 8.52 24.83
C GLU A 51 26.89 7.04 25.01
N TYR A 52 25.92 6.76 25.87
CA TYR A 52 25.48 5.39 26.20
C TYR A 52 24.94 4.58 25.03
N THR A 53 24.60 5.23 23.91
CA THR A 53 24.16 4.57 22.68
C THR A 53 25.26 3.77 21.99
N ASN A 54 26.52 4.06 22.28
CA ASN A 54 27.67 3.35 21.73
C ASN A 54 27.83 1.92 22.28
N LEU A 55 27.10 1.56 23.34
CA LEU A 55 27.24 0.28 24.02
C LEU A 55 26.64 -0.91 23.30
N THR A 56 25.89 -0.70 22.22
CA THR A 56 25.22 -1.75 21.44
C THR A 56 25.35 -1.46 19.94
N ASP A 57 26.44 -0.83 19.52
CA ASP A 57 26.67 -0.40 18.13
C ASP A 57 27.58 -1.38 17.35
N ASN A 58 28.02 -2.46 17.99
CA ASN A 58 28.98 -3.45 17.46
C ASN A 58 30.33 -2.86 17.04
N ASN A 59 30.73 -1.75 17.65
CA ASN A 59 31.99 -1.09 17.38
C ASN A 59 32.80 -0.91 18.67
N ALA A 60 33.70 -1.85 18.93
CA ALA A 60 34.63 -1.76 20.05
C ALA A 60 35.48 -0.47 20.08
N SER A 61 35.57 0.30 18.99
CA SER A 61 36.32 1.56 18.94
C SER A 61 35.56 2.77 19.52
N THR A 62 34.24 2.68 19.70
CA THR A 62 33.42 3.69 20.40
C THR A 62 33.28 3.29 21.88
N LYS A 63 32.80 4.21 22.72
CA LYS A 63 32.62 3.92 24.15
C LYS A 63 31.50 4.73 24.77
N TYR A 64 30.99 4.25 25.89
CA TYR A 64 30.27 5.07 26.85
C TYR A 64 31.19 5.44 28.00
N LEU A 65 31.18 6.73 28.37
CA LEU A 65 31.88 7.22 29.55
C LEU A 65 30.93 8.04 30.42
N THR A 66 31.03 7.84 31.74
CA THR A 66 30.35 8.67 32.74
C THR A 66 31.32 9.07 33.85
N PHE A 67 31.22 10.32 34.31
CA PHE A 67 32.02 10.87 35.42
C PHE A 67 31.57 10.37 36.81
N ASN A 68 31.08 9.13 36.87
CA ASN A 68 30.65 8.44 38.08
C ASN A 68 31.33 7.09 38.17
N ALA A 69 31.69 6.64 39.37
CA ALA A 69 32.35 5.35 39.59
C ALA A 69 31.43 4.14 39.31
N SER A 70 30.12 4.36 39.23
CA SER A 70 29.12 3.31 39.02
C SER A 70 27.94 3.82 38.21
N ALA A 71 27.34 2.95 37.40
CA ALA A 71 26.10 3.23 36.70
C ALA A 71 25.32 1.96 36.42
N TRP A 72 24.00 2.08 36.27
CA TRP A 72 23.23 1.04 35.60
C TRP A 72 23.10 1.29 34.10
N ILE A 73 23.06 0.21 33.32
CA ILE A 73 22.82 0.19 31.87
C ILE A 73 21.72 -0.82 31.62
N GLN A 74 20.71 -0.43 30.84
CA GLN A 74 19.50 -1.21 30.61
C GLN A 74 19.22 -1.35 29.13
N TYR A 75 18.97 -2.59 28.70
CA TYR A 75 18.51 -2.93 27.36
C TYR A 75 17.07 -3.47 27.43
N ARG A 76 16.17 -2.90 26.62
CA ARG A 76 14.79 -3.37 26.43
C ARG A 76 14.67 -4.07 25.08
N THR A 77 14.27 -5.33 25.09
CA THR A 77 14.05 -6.12 23.87
C THR A 77 12.64 -5.92 23.31
N ASN A 78 12.44 -6.27 22.04
CA ASN A 78 11.13 -6.20 21.36
C ASN A 78 10.15 -7.32 21.75
N SER A 79 10.69 -8.43 22.25
CA SER A 79 9.97 -9.60 22.74
C SER A 79 10.72 -10.20 23.94
N GLY A 80 10.15 -11.19 24.63
CA GLY A 80 10.87 -11.85 25.72
C GLY A 80 12.03 -12.69 25.19
N TYR A 81 13.19 -12.65 25.85
CA TYR A 81 14.34 -13.52 25.55
C TYR A 81 14.72 -14.33 26.80
N ILE A 82 15.33 -15.49 26.64
CA ILE A 82 16.04 -16.20 27.72
C ILE A 82 17.53 -15.94 27.48
N VAL A 83 18.10 -14.95 28.17
CA VAL A 83 19.54 -14.65 28.11
C VAL A 83 20.30 -15.63 28.98
N THR A 84 21.29 -16.30 28.39
CA THR A 84 22.17 -17.29 29.05
C THR A 84 23.65 -16.93 28.97
N GLY A 85 23.97 -15.82 28.30
CA GLY A 85 25.30 -15.25 28.32
C GLY A 85 25.29 -13.78 27.95
N TYR A 86 26.42 -13.11 28.15
CA TYR A 86 26.65 -11.75 27.68
C TYR A 86 28.15 -11.54 27.43
N ALA A 87 28.50 -10.45 26.75
CA ALA A 87 29.87 -9.96 26.71
C ALA A 87 29.94 -8.49 27.10
N ILE A 88 31.09 -8.09 27.65
CA ILE A 88 31.46 -6.71 27.93
C ILE A 88 32.82 -6.47 27.28
N THR A 89 33.00 -5.33 26.61
CA THR A 89 34.26 -4.94 25.98
C THR A 89 34.87 -3.72 26.67
N SER A 90 36.16 -3.78 27.04
CA SER A 90 36.88 -2.64 27.64
C SER A 90 37.08 -1.50 26.64
N ALA A 91 37.19 -0.27 27.13
CA ALA A 91 37.37 0.91 26.26
C ALA A 91 38.82 1.08 25.78
N ASN A 92 39.19 2.30 25.34
CA ASN A 92 40.46 2.58 24.65
C ASN A 92 41.57 3.26 25.48
N ASP A 93 41.27 4.06 26.53
CA ASP A 93 42.25 4.98 27.17
C ASP A 93 42.71 4.69 28.64
N ALA A 94 41.85 4.20 29.56
CA ALA A 94 42.22 3.97 30.97
C ALA A 94 41.59 2.70 31.61
N ALA A 95 42.42 1.80 32.16
CA ALA A 95 41.98 0.52 32.73
C ALA A 95 41.26 0.67 34.08
N GLU A 96 41.61 1.68 34.87
CA GLU A 96 40.94 1.95 36.16
C GLU A 96 39.45 2.27 36.00
N ARG A 97 39.03 2.72 34.81
CA ARG A 97 37.65 3.10 34.51
C ARG A 97 36.79 1.95 34.00
N ASP A 98 37.39 0.84 33.59
CA ASP A 98 36.65 -0.30 33.07
C ASP A 98 35.84 -0.98 34.20
N PRO A 99 34.76 -1.71 33.90
CA PRO A 99 33.94 -2.34 34.94
C PRO A 99 34.70 -3.47 35.63
N LEU A 100 34.61 -3.57 36.97
CA LEU A 100 35.23 -4.64 37.76
C LEU A 100 34.20 -5.55 38.45
N ASN A 101 33.07 -4.99 38.85
CA ASN A 101 31.98 -5.73 39.48
C ASN A 101 30.65 -5.33 38.87
N TRP A 102 29.76 -6.32 38.67
CA TRP A 102 28.41 -6.03 38.22
C TRP A 102 27.41 -7.13 38.55
N THR A 103 26.13 -6.74 38.56
CA THR A 103 25.00 -7.66 38.54
C THR A 103 24.23 -7.50 37.24
N LEU A 104 23.83 -8.60 36.61
CA LEU A 104 22.84 -8.59 35.54
C LEU A 104 21.47 -8.96 36.11
N GLN A 105 20.44 -8.16 35.79
CA GLN A 105 19.07 -8.34 36.26
C GLN A 105 18.08 -8.44 35.09
N GLY A 106 17.02 -9.23 35.23
CA GLY A 106 15.90 -9.33 34.29
C GLY A 106 14.58 -8.79 34.87
N SER A 107 13.75 -8.17 34.03
CA SER A 107 12.41 -7.69 34.39
C SER A 107 11.42 -7.79 33.21
N ASN A 108 10.12 -7.85 33.51
CA ASN A 108 9.03 -7.81 32.52
C ASN A 108 8.12 -6.59 32.63
N ASP A 109 8.31 -5.74 33.65
CA ASP A 109 7.55 -4.52 33.88
C ASP A 109 8.43 -3.27 34.02
N GLY A 110 9.76 -3.44 34.06
CA GLY A 110 10.73 -2.36 34.27
C GLY A 110 10.80 -1.85 35.72
N VAL A 111 9.99 -2.42 36.62
CA VAL A 111 9.85 -1.97 38.03
C VAL A 111 10.37 -3.03 38.99
N ASN A 112 9.96 -4.29 38.81
CA ASN A 112 10.38 -5.43 39.63
C ASN A 112 11.51 -6.19 38.93
N TRP A 113 12.64 -6.37 39.62
CA TRP A 113 13.87 -6.90 39.02
C TRP A 113 14.37 -8.16 39.74
N SER A 114 14.73 -9.17 38.96
CA SER A 114 15.37 -10.41 39.43
C SER A 114 16.83 -10.41 39.01
N THR A 115 17.76 -10.59 39.95
CA THR A 115 19.18 -10.80 39.61
C THR A 115 19.37 -12.18 38.98
N ILE A 116 19.95 -12.22 37.77
CA ILE A 116 20.16 -13.44 36.98
C ILE A 116 21.64 -13.80 36.81
N ASP A 117 22.56 -12.85 36.98
CA ASP A 117 24.00 -13.15 37.12
C ASP A 117 24.69 -12.11 38.02
N THR A 118 25.83 -12.48 38.61
CA THR A 118 26.68 -11.60 39.43
C THR A 118 28.14 -11.91 39.20
N ARG A 119 28.94 -10.88 38.93
CA ARG A 119 30.39 -10.96 38.74
C ARG A 119 31.13 -9.98 39.64
N THR A 120 32.29 -10.41 40.12
CA THR A 120 33.16 -9.62 40.99
C THR A 120 34.62 -9.86 40.65
N ASN A 121 35.44 -8.80 40.75
CA ASN A 121 36.88 -8.84 40.43
C ASN A 121 37.19 -9.30 38.99
N GLU A 122 36.37 -8.91 38.03
CA GLU A 122 36.59 -9.21 36.61
C GLU A 122 37.35 -8.07 35.95
N ASP A 123 38.66 -8.24 35.77
CA ASP A 123 39.52 -7.22 35.17
C ASP A 123 39.68 -7.39 33.64
N PHE A 124 40.18 -6.34 32.98
CA PHE A 124 40.45 -6.27 31.54
C PHE A 124 41.93 -5.90 31.28
N PRO A 125 42.86 -6.87 31.26
CA PRO A 125 44.30 -6.59 31.10
C PRO A 125 44.68 -5.94 29.77
N ASP A 126 43.84 -6.11 28.73
CA ASP A 126 44.04 -5.53 27.40
C ASP A 126 42.93 -4.52 27.08
N ARG A 127 43.21 -3.60 26.15
CA ARG A 127 42.23 -2.61 25.65
C ARG A 127 41.43 -3.16 24.49
N PHE A 128 40.18 -2.72 24.35
CA PHE A 128 39.22 -3.30 23.41
C PHE A 128 38.99 -4.80 23.64
N GLN A 129 39.25 -5.27 24.86
CA GLN A 129 39.17 -6.67 25.19
C GLN A 129 37.72 -7.03 25.46
N LYS A 130 37.15 -7.84 24.56
CA LYS A 130 35.86 -8.47 24.75
C LYS A 130 35.98 -9.67 25.69
N ARG A 131 35.25 -9.65 26.80
CA ARG A 131 35.12 -10.79 27.71
C ARG A 131 33.68 -11.29 27.71
N SER A 132 33.51 -12.57 27.46
CA SER A 132 32.20 -13.24 27.43
C SER A 132 31.96 -14.08 28.68
N PHE A 133 30.74 -14.03 29.18
CA PHE A 133 30.31 -14.68 30.41
C PHE A 133 29.06 -15.49 30.13
N ALA A 134 29.12 -16.80 30.41
CA ALA A 134 27.95 -17.68 30.36
C ALA A 134 27.43 -17.93 31.79
N PHE A 135 26.12 -18.11 31.91
CA PHE A 135 25.44 -18.39 33.17
C PHE A 135 24.16 -19.20 32.92
N SER A 136 23.60 -19.81 33.97
CA SER A 136 22.34 -20.55 33.87
C SER A 136 21.15 -19.63 34.12
N ASN A 137 20.23 -19.56 33.17
CA ASN A 137 18.95 -18.88 33.31
C ASN A 137 17.89 -19.59 32.46
N SER A 138 16.70 -19.77 33.02
CA SER A 138 15.55 -20.40 32.34
C SER A 138 14.35 -19.44 32.22
N ALA A 139 14.45 -18.24 32.78
CA ALA A 139 13.38 -17.25 32.77
C ALA A 139 13.56 -16.23 31.64
N GLY A 140 12.45 -15.93 30.96
CA GLY A 140 12.39 -14.97 29.88
C GLY A 140 12.06 -13.55 30.34
N TYR A 141 12.80 -12.55 29.86
CA TYR A 141 12.58 -11.14 30.22
C TYR A 141 12.56 -10.22 28.99
N THR A 142 11.87 -9.09 29.13
CA THR A 142 11.82 -8.01 28.12
C THR A 142 12.75 -6.83 28.46
N TYR A 143 13.25 -6.80 29.69
CA TYR A 143 14.24 -5.83 30.17
C TYR A 143 15.42 -6.56 30.80
N TYR A 144 16.63 -6.11 30.46
CA TYR A 144 17.89 -6.54 31.06
C TYR A 144 18.66 -5.33 31.57
N ARG A 145 19.16 -5.39 32.81
CA ARG A 145 19.90 -4.28 33.42
C ARG A 145 21.19 -4.76 34.07
N PHE A 146 22.30 -4.20 33.63
CA PHE A 146 23.57 -4.24 34.33
C PHE A 146 23.61 -3.14 35.39
N ASN A 147 24.04 -3.47 36.62
CA ASN A 147 24.49 -2.48 37.59
C ASN A 147 26.00 -2.65 37.75
N LEU A 148 26.79 -1.67 37.31
CA LEU A 148 28.25 -1.77 37.17
C LEU A 148 28.96 -0.83 38.14
N THR A 149 30.11 -1.28 38.65
CA THR A 149 31.11 -0.45 39.34
C THR A 149 32.45 -0.57 38.63
N ASN A 150 33.15 0.55 38.46
CA ASN A 150 34.47 0.60 37.86
C ASN A 150 35.53 -0.16 38.70
N ASN A 151 36.72 -0.31 38.13
CA ASN A 151 37.86 -0.92 38.79
C ASN A 151 38.40 -0.03 39.93
N SER A 152 38.68 1.24 39.65
CA SER A 152 39.03 2.23 40.68
C SER A 152 38.86 3.68 40.22
N GLY A 153 38.95 4.64 41.14
CA GLY A 153 38.74 6.07 40.83
C GLY A 153 37.26 6.44 40.68
N THR A 154 36.96 7.54 40.00
CA THR A 154 35.61 8.16 40.01
C THR A 154 34.86 8.10 38.68
N ILE A 155 35.38 7.40 37.67
CA ILE A 155 34.84 7.38 36.30
C ILE A 155 34.64 5.93 35.86
N LEU A 156 33.52 5.66 35.18
CA LEU A 156 33.20 4.37 34.56
C LEU A 156 33.19 4.52 33.04
N GLN A 157 33.76 3.55 32.34
CA GLN A 157 33.68 3.43 30.90
C GLN A 157 33.62 1.98 30.44
N LEU A 158 33.16 1.77 29.21
CA LEU A 158 33.19 0.49 28.50
C LEU A 158 32.80 0.73 27.04
N ALA A 159 33.28 -0.14 26.15
CA ALA A 159 33.03 -0.03 24.71
C ALA A 159 31.68 -0.64 24.31
N GLU A 160 31.42 -1.89 24.72
CA GLU A 160 30.28 -2.67 24.21
C GLU A 160 29.66 -3.55 25.31
N ILE A 161 28.36 -3.80 25.18
CA ILE A 161 27.59 -4.84 25.87
C ILE A 161 26.81 -5.64 24.84
N GLU A 162 27.01 -6.96 24.85
CA GLU A 162 26.26 -7.91 24.03
C GLU A 162 25.49 -8.86 24.93
N LEU A 163 24.23 -9.16 24.61
CA LEU A 163 23.42 -10.14 25.34
C LEU A 163 23.17 -11.35 24.45
N PHE A 164 23.53 -12.56 24.92
CA PHE A 164 23.30 -13.79 24.18
C PHE A 164 22.10 -14.54 24.76
N GLY A 165 21.08 -14.71 23.94
CA GLY A 165 19.85 -15.38 24.35
C GLY A 165 19.12 -16.01 23.17
N THR A 166 18.21 -16.91 23.50
CA THR A 166 17.18 -17.37 22.56
C THR A 166 15.92 -16.55 22.81
N PRO A 167 15.05 -16.34 21.80
CA PRO A 167 13.70 -15.87 22.08
C PRO A 167 13.16 -16.73 23.21
N ALA A 168 12.61 -16.11 24.24
CA ALA A 168 11.71 -16.80 25.10
C ALA A 168 10.59 -17.15 24.14
N SER A 169 10.61 -18.39 23.63
CA SER A 169 9.41 -19.00 23.07
C SER A 169 8.31 -18.53 24.00
N GLY A 170 7.27 -17.87 23.47
CA GLY A 170 6.04 -17.80 24.25
C GLY A 170 5.89 -19.22 24.78
N ASN A 171 5.95 -19.42 26.10
CA ASN A 171 5.99 -20.77 26.66
C ASN A 171 4.60 -21.32 26.36
N TRP A 172 4.44 -21.87 25.17
CA TRP A 172 3.18 -22.35 24.66
C TRP A 172 2.87 -23.56 25.50
N THR A 173 1.83 -23.43 26.29
CA THR A 173 1.24 -24.53 27.05
C THR A 173 0.27 -25.33 26.17
N ALA A 174 -0.21 -24.70 25.09
CA ALA A 174 -0.99 -25.34 24.05
C ALA A 174 -0.14 -26.20 23.10
N ASN A 175 -0.73 -27.30 22.65
CA ASN A 175 -0.20 -28.15 21.58
C ASN A 175 -0.93 -27.85 20.27
N TRP A 176 -0.21 -27.89 19.16
CA TRP A 176 -0.84 -28.10 17.87
C TRP A 176 -1.66 -29.39 17.93
N ILE A 177 -2.90 -29.36 17.47
CA ILE A 177 -3.80 -30.51 17.45
C ILE A 177 -4.33 -30.77 16.05
N TRP A 178 -4.57 -32.04 15.75
CA TRP A 178 -5.21 -32.47 14.50
C TRP A 178 -6.06 -33.73 14.71
N ALA A 179 -6.64 -34.27 13.64
CA ALA A 179 -7.12 -35.64 13.65
C ALA A 179 -5.95 -36.65 13.74
N ALA A 180 -6.26 -37.89 14.14
CA ALA A 180 -5.27 -38.96 14.17
C ALA A 180 -4.64 -39.17 12.78
N ASP A 181 -5.48 -39.24 11.75
CA ASP A 181 -5.07 -39.26 10.35
C ASP A 181 -4.91 -37.83 9.82
N GLN A 182 -3.83 -37.59 9.08
CA GLN A 182 -3.55 -36.29 8.45
C GLN A 182 -4.65 -35.88 7.45
N GLY A 183 -5.16 -36.85 6.68
CA GLY A 183 -6.07 -36.60 5.55
C GLY A 183 -5.35 -36.02 4.32
N PRO A 184 -6.00 -36.02 3.16
CA PRO A 184 -5.43 -35.43 1.94
C PRO A 184 -5.42 -33.89 2.02
N ASN A 185 -4.83 -33.24 1.01
CA ASN A 185 -5.02 -31.82 0.74
C ASN A 185 -6.52 -31.49 0.62
N ASN A 186 -6.89 -30.23 0.87
CA ASN A 186 -8.26 -29.72 0.89
C ASN A 186 -9.15 -30.40 1.95
N THR A 187 -8.59 -30.66 3.14
CA THR A 187 -9.32 -31.30 4.26
C THR A 187 -9.91 -30.24 5.19
N TRP A 188 -11.19 -30.44 5.55
CA TRP A 188 -11.92 -29.60 6.49
C TRP A 188 -12.22 -30.37 7.77
N LEU A 189 -11.71 -29.90 8.91
CA LEU A 189 -11.96 -30.49 10.22
C LEU A 189 -12.79 -29.55 11.10
N SER A 190 -13.64 -30.12 11.91
CA SER A 190 -14.39 -29.43 12.95
C SER A 190 -13.82 -29.80 14.31
N PHE A 191 -13.49 -28.78 15.11
CA PHE A 191 -12.96 -28.89 16.47
C PHE A 191 -13.94 -28.30 17.48
N ARG A 192 -14.07 -28.92 18.65
CA ARG A 192 -14.90 -28.40 19.76
C ARG A 192 -14.24 -28.62 21.12
N LYS A 193 -14.42 -27.67 22.03
CA LYS A 193 -14.08 -27.80 23.45
C LYS A 193 -15.15 -27.14 24.31
N LYS A 194 -15.53 -27.84 25.38
CA LYS A 194 -16.29 -27.28 26.48
C LYS A 194 -15.34 -26.86 27.59
N VAL A 195 -15.57 -25.67 28.15
CA VAL A 195 -14.81 -25.15 29.29
C VAL A 195 -15.75 -24.48 30.28
N THR A 196 -15.55 -24.75 31.56
CA THR A 196 -16.32 -24.11 32.63
C THR A 196 -15.48 -23.01 33.26
N LEU A 197 -15.98 -21.77 33.23
CA LEU A 197 -15.33 -20.62 33.83
C LEU A 197 -16.01 -20.24 35.15
N SER A 198 -15.23 -19.89 36.17
CA SER A 198 -15.75 -19.48 37.48
C SER A 198 -16.52 -18.14 37.44
N ALA A 199 -16.23 -17.31 36.45
CA ALA A 199 -16.84 -16.01 36.20
C ALA A 199 -16.67 -15.65 34.71
N GLN A 200 -17.36 -14.62 34.23
CA GLN A 200 -16.99 -14.01 32.95
C GLN A 200 -15.63 -13.32 33.11
N PRO A 201 -14.62 -13.64 32.27
CA PRO A 201 -13.31 -13.04 32.40
C PRO A 201 -13.32 -11.57 31.99
N SER A 202 -12.42 -10.80 32.60
CA SER A 202 -12.17 -9.39 32.24
C SER A 202 -11.32 -9.25 30.98
N LYS A 203 -10.48 -10.25 30.70
CA LYS A 203 -9.68 -10.40 29.47
C LYS A 203 -9.48 -11.89 29.17
N ALA A 204 -9.49 -12.26 27.90
CA ALA A 204 -9.13 -13.58 27.41
C ALA A 204 -8.33 -13.43 26.12
N ILE A 205 -7.09 -12.92 26.24
CA ILE A 205 -6.20 -12.73 25.09
C ILE A 205 -5.86 -14.10 24.53
N THR A 206 -6.32 -14.33 23.30
CA THR A 206 -6.31 -15.63 22.66
C THR A 206 -5.45 -15.59 21.41
N ARG A 207 -4.48 -16.49 21.35
CA ARG A 207 -3.59 -16.70 20.22
C ARG A 207 -4.02 -17.95 19.47
N ILE A 208 -4.19 -17.82 18.15
CA ILE A 208 -4.76 -18.87 17.31
C ILE A 208 -3.91 -19.03 16.05
N ALA A 209 -3.50 -20.24 15.75
CA ALA A 209 -2.84 -20.57 14.48
C ALA A 209 -3.53 -21.77 13.83
N ALA A 210 -3.53 -21.79 12.50
CA ALA A 210 -4.07 -22.88 11.72
C ALA A 210 -3.21 -23.09 10.48
N GLU A 211 -3.13 -24.34 10.02
CA GLU A 211 -2.69 -24.65 8.67
C GLU A 211 -3.94 -25.04 7.87
N ASN A 212 -4.59 -24.15 7.12
CA ASN A 212 -4.21 -22.75 6.80
C ASN A 212 -5.23 -21.72 7.31
N LYS A 213 -6.52 -22.04 7.26
CA LYS A 213 -7.60 -21.10 7.57
C LYS A 213 -8.52 -21.65 8.64
N TYR A 214 -9.15 -20.75 9.41
CA TYR A 214 -10.15 -21.16 10.39
C TYR A 214 -11.35 -20.20 10.49
N TRP A 215 -12.47 -20.74 10.98
CA TRP A 215 -13.65 -19.99 11.44
C TRP A 215 -13.89 -20.34 12.90
N LEU A 216 -13.89 -19.34 13.77
CA LEU A 216 -14.03 -19.52 15.22
C LEU A 216 -15.43 -19.14 15.70
N TYR A 217 -16.02 -20.03 16.47
CA TYR A 217 -17.31 -19.83 17.13
C TYR A 217 -17.14 -19.93 18.64
N VAL A 218 -17.76 -19.02 19.39
CA VAL A 218 -17.81 -19.04 20.84
C VAL A 218 -19.26 -18.81 21.27
N ASN A 219 -19.85 -19.76 22.01
CA ASN A 219 -21.23 -19.68 22.51
C ASN A 219 -22.23 -19.25 21.42
N ASP A 220 -22.31 -20.01 20.34
CA ASP A 220 -23.21 -19.79 19.19
C ASP A 220 -22.86 -18.59 18.29
N SER A 221 -21.87 -17.77 18.68
CA SER A 221 -21.47 -16.58 17.91
C SER A 221 -20.25 -16.87 17.04
N LEU A 222 -20.31 -16.54 15.74
CA LEU A 222 -19.14 -16.52 14.86
C LEU A 222 -18.28 -15.30 15.22
N VAL A 223 -17.11 -15.55 15.81
CA VAL A 223 -16.19 -14.51 16.28
C VAL A 223 -15.16 -14.14 15.22
N VAL A 224 -14.60 -15.15 14.54
CA VAL A 224 -13.62 -14.95 13.46
C VAL A 224 -14.10 -15.66 12.22
N ARG A 225 -14.17 -14.93 11.11
CA ARG A 225 -14.44 -15.44 9.78
C ARG A 225 -13.17 -15.35 8.95
N ASP A 226 -12.75 -16.44 8.32
CA ASP A 226 -11.56 -16.48 7.45
C ASP A 226 -10.29 -16.00 8.19
N GLY A 227 -10.05 -16.58 9.36
CA GLY A 227 -8.83 -16.37 10.16
C GLY A 227 -7.64 -17.14 9.61
N GLY A 228 -6.43 -16.73 9.98
CA GLY A 228 -5.18 -17.22 9.39
C GLY A 228 -4.78 -16.48 8.10
N LEU A 229 -3.48 -16.46 7.82
CA LEU A 229 -2.89 -15.88 6.61
C LEU A 229 -2.50 -16.99 5.65
N ASP A 230 -2.63 -16.78 4.33
CA ASP A 230 -2.30 -17.81 3.34
C ASP A 230 -0.79 -17.95 3.13
N ILE A 231 -0.07 -16.87 3.44
CA ILE A 231 1.38 -16.80 3.31
C ILE A 231 2.11 -16.81 4.65
N ARG A 232 3.38 -17.20 4.61
CA ARG A 232 4.25 -17.35 5.79
C ARG A 232 5.13 -16.12 6.00
N PRO A 233 5.56 -15.85 7.25
CA PRO A 233 6.47 -14.74 7.56
C PRO A 233 7.84 -14.88 6.90
N ASP A 234 8.29 -16.12 6.68
CA ASP A 234 9.59 -16.47 6.11
C ASP A 234 9.60 -17.93 5.62
N LEU A 235 10.80 -18.46 5.33
CA LEU A 235 11.03 -19.82 4.84
C LEU A 235 10.70 -20.94 5.84
N ASN A 236 10.45 -20.67 7.11
CA ASN A 236 10.30 -21.72 8.13
C ASN A 236 9.12 -21.51 9.08
N ASN A 237 8.79 -20.27 9.40
CA ASN A 237 7.89 -19.95 10.50
C ASN A 237 6.44 -19.81 10.04
N THR A 238 5.52 -19.68 11.01
CA THR A 238 4.06 -19.62 10.76
C THR A 238 3.44 -18.42 11.49
N TYR A 239 2.44 -17.77 10.90
CA TYR A 239 1.72 -16.71 11.60
C TYR A 239 0.71 -17.25 12.62
N TYR A 240 0.45 -16.49 13.68
CA TYR A 240 -0.70 -16.65 14.56
C TYR A 240 -1.50 -15.34 14.68
N ASP A 241 -2.81 -15.46 14.82
CA ASP A 241 -3.73 -14.35 15.11
C ASP A 241 -3.84 -14.13 16.63
N GLU A 242 -4.07 -12.89 17.07
CA GLU A 242 -4.38 -12.56 18.46
C GLU A 242 -5.71 -11.79 18.57
N ILE A 243 -6.59 -12.20 19.49
CA ILE A 243 -7.91 -11.60 19.72
C ILE A 243 -8.34 -11.74 21.19
N ASP A 244 -9.04 -10.74 21.74
CA ASP A 244 -9.67 -10.87 23.06
C ASP A 244 -11.04 -11.54 22.96
N LEU A 245 -11.17 -12.73 23.56
CA LEU A 245 -12.42 -13.50 23.57
C LEU A 245 -13.32 -13.21 24.78
N ALA A 246 -12.90 -12.39 25.74
CA ALA A 246 -13.68 -12.10 26.94
C ALA A 246 -15.13 -11.65 26.66
N PRO A 247 -15.41 -10.82 25.63
CA PRO A 247 -16.78 -10.40 25.31
C PRO A 247 -17.73 -11.54 24.89
N TYR A 248 -17.18 -12.68 24.44
CA TYR A 248 -17.95 -13.83 23.95
C TYR A 248 -18.05 -14.97 24.96
N LEU A 249 -17.27 -14.90 26.04
CA LEU A 249 -17.27 -15.85 27.14
C LEU A 249 -18.23 -15.44 28.25
N LYS A 250 -18.71 -16.40 29.02
CA LYS A 250 -19.64 -16.20 30.14
C LYS A 250 -19.21 -17.01 31.37
N SER A 251 -19.76 -16.69 32.53
CA SER A 251 -19.65 -17.54 33.71
C SER A 251 -20.34 -18.89 33.46
N GLY A 252 -19.77 -19.98 33.97
CA GLY A 252 -20.25 -21.34 33.77
C GLY A 252 -19.72 -21.97 32.47
N GLU A 253 -20.51 -22.88 31.88
CA GLU A 253 -20.09 -23.62 30.68
C GLU A 253 -20.06 -22.71 29.44
N ASN A 254 -18.95 -22.81 28.71
CA ASN A 254 -18.71 -22.18 27.42
C ASN A 254 -18.39 -23.26 26.39
N THR A 255 -18.84 -23.05 25.15
CA THR A 255 -18.44 -23.87 24.01
C THR A 255 -17.59 -23.04 23.06
N ILE A 256 -16.41 -23.58 22.73
CA ILE A 256 -15.52 -23.04 21.70
C ILE A 256 -15.49 -24.06 20.57
N ALA A 257 -15.77 -23.62 19.35
CA ALA A 257 -15.75 -24.47 18.16
C ALA A 257 -14.94 -23.80 17.04
N ALA A 258 -14.20 -24.59 16.27
CA ALA A 258 -13.42 -24.09 15.15
C ALA A 258 -13.59 -24.98 13.92
N LEU A 259 -13.89 -24.39 12.78
CA LEU A 259 -13.80 -25.06 11.47
C LEU A 259 -12.42 -24.73 10.91
N VAL A 260 -11.63 -25.74 10.57
CA VAL A 260 -10.26 -25.55 10.09
C VAL A 260 -10.11 -26.16 8.70
N TRP A 261 -9.61 -25.37 7.76
CA TRP A 261 -9.34 -25.77 6.38
C TRP A 261 -7.85 -25.95 6.18
N TYR A 262 -7.43 -27.21 6.09
CA TYR A 262 -6.11 -27.60 5.62
C TYR A 262 -6.11 -27.64 4.09
N LYS A 263 -5.47 -26.65 3.47
CA LYS A 263 -5.39 -26.58 2.01
C LYS A 263 -4.40 -27.63 1.49
N GLY A 264 -3.18 -27.66 2.03
CA GLY A 264 -2.09 -28.53 1.56
C GLY A 264 -1.73 -28.35 0.07
N GLY A 265 -0.64 -28.97 -0.37
CA GLY A 265 -0.19 -28.92 -1.77
C GLY A 265 1.19 -28.30 -1.97
N ALA A 266 1.46 -27.86 -3.21
CA ALA A 266 2.73 -27.24 -3.57
C ALA A 266 2.70 -25.72 -3.35
N ASP A 267 3.86 -25.17 -3.00
CA ASP A 267 4.08 -23.74 -2.86
C ASP A 267 3.68 -22.96 -4.12
N GLY A 268 3.00 -21.83 -3.93
CA GLY A 268 2.60 -20.90 -4.99
C GLY A 268 3.01 -19.47 -4.67
N TYR A 269 2.62 -18.51 -5.53
CA TYR A 269 2.92 -17.08 -5.29
C TYR A 269 2.09 -16.47 -4.16
N SER A 270 0.92 -17.05 -3.89
CA SER A 270 -0.10 -16.53 -2.97
C SER A 270 -0.29 -17.40 -1.73
N GLN A 271 0.36 -18.56 -1.66
CA GLN A 271 0.21 -19.52 -0.57
C GLN A 271 1.49 -20.34 -0.36
N ARG A 272 1.79 -20.65 0.90
CA ARG A 272 2.86 -21.57 1.27
C ARG A 272 2.38 -22.58 2.29
N THR A 273 2.25 -23.83 1.86
CA THR A 273 1.67 -24.90 2.67
C THR A 273 2.74 -25.89 3.12
N VAL A 274 2.53 -26.52 4.27
CA VAL A 274 3.34 -27.65 4.72
C VAL A 274 2.51 -28.93 4.72
N ASP A 275 3.16 -30.09 4.67
CA ASP A 275 2.49 -31.39 4.52
C ASP A 275 1.68 -31.86 5.76
N ASN A 276 1.48 -31.01 6.77
CA ASN A 276 0.74 -31.34 7.99
C ASN A 276 -0.30 -30.27 8.35
N GLY A 277 -1.52 -30.74 8.62
CA GLY A 277 -2.65 -29.94 9.06
C GLY A 277 -2.56 -29.75 10.57
N GLY A 278 -3.02 -28.60 11.04
CA GLY A 278 -2.90 -28.25 12.44
C GLY A 278 -3.82 -27.12 12.84
N PHE A 279 -4.22 -27.15 14.11
CA PHE A 279 -4.90 -26.08 14.80
C PHE A 279 -4.24 -25.86 16.17
N LEU A 280 -3.97 -24.61 16.52
CA LEU A 280 -3.43 -24.20 17.81
C LEU A 280 -4.33 -23.12 18.39
N PHE A 281 -4.63 -23.24 19.69
CA PHE A 281 -5.45 -22.30 20.43
C PHE A 281 -4.90 -22.15 21.84
N GLU A 282 -4.52 -20.93 22.24
CA GLU A 282 -4.12 -20.62 23.61
C GLU A 282 -4.74 -19.30 24.07
N ALA A 283 -5.62 -19.35 25.07
CA ALA A 283 -6.20 -18.18 25.70
C ALA A 283 -5.63 -17.99 27.11
N ALA A 284 -5.06 -16.81 27.38
CA ALA A 284 -4.70 -16.36 28.72
C ALA A 284 -5.89 -15.62 29.35
N VAL A 285 -6.45 -16.18 30.43
CA VAL A 285 -7.72 -15.75 31.03
C VAL A 285 -7.46 -14.97 32.33
N THR A 286 -7.96 -13.74 32.41
CA THR A 286 -7.82 -12.86 33.58
C THR A 286 -9.16 -12.64 34.27
N GLY A 287 -9.22 -12.86 35.58
CA GLY A 287 -10.44 -12.65 36.39
C GLY A 287 -11.41 -13.83 36.41
N ALA A 288 -11.02 -14.99 35.87
CA ALA A 288 -11.76 -16.24 35.98
C ALA A 288 -10.79 -17.43 36.07
N SER A 289 -11.26 -18.56 36.59
CA SER A 289 -10.56 -19.85 36.58
C SER A 289 -11.24 -20.81 35.59
N PRO A 290 -10.48 -21.62 34.83
CA PRO A 290 -9.02 -21.69 34.79
C PRO A 290 -8.37 -20.43 34.19
N ALA A 291 -7.12 -20.17 34.58
CA ALA A 291 -6.34 -19.03 34.09
C ALA A 291 -5.86 -19.18 32.63
N SER A 292 -6.03 -20.36 32.03
CA SER A 292 -5.75 -20.59 30.62
C SER A 292 -6.71 -21.61 29.99
N ILE A 293 -6.90 -21.48 28.68
CA ILE A 293 -7.63 -22.45 27.85
C ILE A 293 -6.72 -22.81 26.68
N VAL A 294 -6.36 -24.08 26.56
CA VAL A 294 -5.35 -24.54 25.61
C VAL A 294 -5.87 -25.59 24.64
N SER A 295 -5.27 -25.69 23.46
CA SER A 295 -5.39 -26.84 22.56
C SER A 295 -4.55 -28.02 23.05
N ASP A 296 -5.21 -29.16 23.19
CA ASP A 296 -4.68 -30.40 23.77
C ASP A 296 -5.59 -31.58 23.35
N ASN A 297 -5.29 -32.77 23.85
CA ASN A 297 -6.06 -33.99 23.56
C ASN A 297 -7.49 -33.99 24.15
N SER A 298 -7.91 -32.97 24.89
CA SER A 298 -9.29 -32.86 25.39
C SER A 298 -10.25 -32.25 24.36
N TRP A 299 -9.73 -31.62 23.31
CA TRP A 299 -10.55 -31.15 22.20
C TRP A 299 -11.17 -32.33 21.45
N LYS A 300 -12.44 -32.19 21.09
CA LYS A 300 -13.12 -33.08 20.15
C LYS A 300 -12.78 -32.66 18.73
N VAL A 301 -12.59 -33.64 17.85
CA VAL A 301 -12.33 -33.43 16.42
C VAL A 301 -13.16 -34.38 15.57
N LYS A 302 -13.63 -33.89 14.42
CA LYS A 302 -14.27 -34.72 13.41
C LYS A 302 -13.99 -34.17 12.01
N LEU A 303 -13.72 -35.07 11.06
CA LEU A 303 -13.75 -34.75 9.64
C LEU A 303 -15.13 -34.20 9.28
N ASN A 304 -15.19 -33.00 8.71
CA ASN A 304 -16.48 -32.41 8.36
C ASN A 304 -17.03 -33.07 7.09
N PRO A 305 -18.11 -33.87 7.18
CA PRO A 305 -18.56 -34.70 6.06
C PRO A 305 -19.30 -33.90 4.98
N ALA A 306 -19.64 -32.62 5.24
CA ALA A 306 -20.24 -31.76 4.24
C ALA A 306 -19.22 -31.27 3.21
N PHE A 307 -17.93 -31.22 3.52
CA PHE A 307 -16.93 -30.76 2.56
C PHE A 307 -16.40 -31.94 1.74
N ASN A 308 -16.78 -31.97 0.47
CA ASN A 308 -16.26 -32.93 -0.48
C ASN A 308 -14.79 -32.62 -0.75
N ARG A 309 -13.92 -33.64 -0.68
CA ARG A 309 -12.46 -33.51 -0.85
C ARG A 309 -11.91 -34.16 -2.12
N GLY A 310 -12.79 -34.63 -3.01
CA GLY A 310 -12.46 -35.64 -4.02
C GLY A 310 -12.04 -36.96 -3.36
N THR A 311 -12.30 -38.11 -3.99
CA THR A 311 -11.85 -39.40 -3.42
C THR A 311 -11.03 -40.13 -4.45
N PHE A 312 -9.71 -40.14 -4.22
CA PHE A 312 -8.71 -40.72 -5.12
C PHE A 312 -7.82 -41.70 -4.37
N ASN A 313 -7.49 -42.81 -5.01
CA ASN A 313 -6.39 -43.68 -4.64
C ASN A 313 -5.20 -43.38 -5.56
N PHE A 314 -4.01 -43.27 -4.98
CA PHE A 314 -2.80 -42.85 -5.69
C PHE A 314 -1.78 -43.98 -5.82
N LYS A 315 -0.98 -43.94 -6.88
CA LYS A 315 0.29 -44.65 -6.99
C LYS A 315 1.35 -43.69 -7.53
N TYR A 316 2.59 -43.83 -7.05
CA TYR A 316 3.69 -42.90 -7.37
C TYR A 316 4.75 -43.58 -8.23
N ALA A 317 5.47 -42.79 -9.04
CA ALA A 317 6.57 -43.25 -9.88
C ALA A 317 6.24 -44.44 -10.80
N VAL A 318 5.07 -44.40 -11.45
CA VAL A 318 4.59 -45.41 -12.40
C VAL A 318 5.06 -45.05 -13.82
N SER A 319 5.45 -46.04 -14.62
CA SER A 319 5.80 -45.86 -16.03
C SER A 319 5.12 -46.91 -16.91
N GLY A 320 4.95 -46.62 -18.20
CA GLY A 320 4.31 -47.53 -19.14
C GLY A 320 2.78 -47.42 -19.13
N THR A 321 2.10 -48.46 -19.58
CA THR A 321 0.63 -48.49 -19.65
C THR A 321 0.03 -48.93 -18.31
N ILE A 322 -0.94 -48.18 -17.81
CA ILE A 322 -1.70 -48.51 -16.60
C ILE A 322 -3.19 -48.51 -16.88
N THR A 323 -3.93 -49.41 -16.23
CA THR A 323 -5.39 -49.47 -16.26
C THR A 323 -5.97 -48.86 -14.99
N PHE A 324 -6.93 -47.95 -15.14
CA PHE A 324 -7.55 -47.23 -14.04
C PHE A 324 -8.86 -47.89 -13.62
N ASN A 325 -8.77 -48.90 -12.74
CA ASN A 325 -9.91 -49.64 -12.22
C ASN A 325 -9.74 -50.01 -10.73
N ASN A 326 -10.82 -50.50 -10.12
CA ASN A 326 -10.83 -50.93 -8.71
C ASN A 326 -9.84 -52.08 -8.43
N ALA A 327 -9.55 -52.94 -9.41
CA ALA A 327 -8.55 -54.00 -9.24
C ALA A 327 -7.13 -53.44 -9.11
N THR A 328 -6.83 -52.36 -9.82
CA THR A 328 -5.50 -51.75 -9.84
C THR A 328 -5.30 -50.81 -8.66
N PHE A 329 -6.34 -50.09 -8.24
CA PHE A 329 -6.24 -49.00 -7.26
C PHE A 329 -7.03 -49.21 -5.97
N LEU A 330 -7.79 -50.31 -5.82
CA LEU A 330 -8.91 -50.44 -4.87
C LEU A 330 -10.04 -49.44 -5.21
N ASP A 331 -11.25 -49.66 -4.71
CA ASP A 331 -12.36 -48.71 -4.93
C ASP A 331 -12.22 -47.51 -3.98
N PRO A 332 -11.90 -46.30 -4.47
CA PRO A 332 -11.79 -45.13 -3.61
C PRO A 332 -13.16 -44.68 -3.10
N ILE A 333 -14.25 -44.93 -3.84
CA ILE A 333 -15.61 -44.55 -3.45
C ILE A 333 -16.66 -45.46 -4.12
N PRO A 334 -17.35 -46.34 -3.36
CA PRO A 334 -18.36 -47.23 -3.91
C PRO A 334 -19.51 -46.48 -4.59
N ASN A 335 -20.01 -47.03 -5.70
CA ASN A 335 -21.18 -46.55 -6.46
C ASN A 335 -21.05 -45.14 -7.07
N VAL A 336 -19.82 -44.63 -7.25
CA VAL A 336 -19.56 -43.36 -7.92
C VAL A 336 -18.63 -43.59 -9.11
N VAL A 337 -18.91 -42.96 -10.26
CA VAL A 337 -18.07 -43.05 -11.46
C VAL A 337 -16.70 -42.43 -11.21
N LYS A 338 -15.64 -43.13 -11.63
CA LYS A 338 -14.25 -42.73 -11.42
C LYS A 338 -13.54 -42.43 -12.74
N ALA A 339 -12.34 -41.88 -12.66
CA ALA A 339 -11.46 -41.66 -13.79
C ALA A 339 -10.00 -41.77 -13.36
N GLY A 340 -9.14 -42.00 -14.35
CA GLY A 340 -7.71 -42.05 -14.24
C GLY A 340 -7.03 -40.73 -14.56
N TYR A 341 -6.03 -40.38 -13.76
CA TYR A 341 -5.26 -39.15 -13.89
C TYR A 341 -3.78 -39.44 -13.76
N TYR A 342 -2.93 -38.60 -14.34
CA TYR A 342 -1.48 -38.65 -14.15
C TYR A 342 -0.85 -37.27 -14.03
N ARG A 343 0.36 -37.22 -13.46
CA ARG A 343 1.29 -36.09 -13.56
C ARG A 343 2.72 -36.62 -13.58
N ILE A 344 3.67 -35.87 -14.15
CA ILE A 344 5.08 -36.27 -14.12
C ILE A 344 5.59 -36.25 -12.66
N THR A 345 6.28 -37.31 -12.24
CA THR A 345 6.76 -37.45 -10.85
C THR A 345 7.70 -36.30 -10.49
N GLY A 346 7.49 -35.67 -9.32
CA GLY A 346 8.31 -34.55 -8.85
C GLY A 346 8.13 -33.23 -9.62
N SER A 347 7.22 -33.15 -10.60
CA SER A 347 7.06 -31.97 -11.44
C SER A 347 6.23 -30.83 -10.84
N GLY A 348 5.48 -31.09 -9.76
CA GLY A 348 4.47 -30.15 -9.25
C GLY A 348 3.32 -29.84 -10.22
N ASN A 349 3.23 -30.53 -11.37
CA ASN A 349 2.23 -30.29 -12.38
C ASN A 349 0.80 -30.68 -11.94
N PRO A 350 -0.23 -30.05 -12.52
CA PRO A 350 -1.62 -30.47 -12.36
C PRO A 350 -1.84 -31.91 -12.83
N TRP A 351 -2.88 -32.53 -12.28
CA TRP A 351 -3.29 -33.87 -12.65
C TRP A 351 -4.08 -33.82 -13.96
N THR A 352 -3.60 -34.55 -14.98
CA THR A 352 -4.25 -34.64 -16.28
C THR A 352 -5.15 -35.87 -16.30
N LYS A 353 -6.45 -35.70 -16.55
CA LYS A 353 -7.35 -36.83 -16.83
C LYS A 353 -6.86 -37.56 -18.08
N CYS A 354 -6.64 -38.87 -17.99
CA CYS A 354 -6.07 -39.67 -19.08
C CYS A 354 -6.86 -40.93 -19.42
N ALA A 355 -7.79 -41.35 -18.56
CA ALA A 355 -8.70 -42.45 -18.83
C ALA A 355 -10.02 -42.28 -18.08
N ASP A 356 -11.12 -42.77 -18.64
CA ASP A 356 -12.34 -43.02 -17.87
C ASP A 356 -12.20 -44.29 -17.02
N GLU A 357 -13.15 -44.55 -16.11
CA GLU A 357 -13.17 -45.78 -15.31
C GLU A 357 -13.02 -47.03 -16.19
N SER A 358 -12.10 -47.91 -15.78
CA SER A 358 -11.65 -49.11 -16.52
C SER A 358 -10.84 -48.87 -17.80
N GLY A 359 -10.56 -47.63 -18.18
CA GLY A 359 -9.67 -47.30 -19.30
C GLY A 359 -8.19 -47.50 -18.98
N SER A 360 -7.38 -47.72 -20.02
CA SER A 360 -5.92 -47.82 -19.93
C SER A 360 -5.23 -46.64 -20.62
N TYR A 361 -4.10 -46.19 -20.09
CA TYR A 361 -3.33 -45.09 -20.65
C TYR A 361 -1.82 -45.33 -20.57
N THR A 362 -1.09 -44.97 -21.62
CA THR A 362 0.38 -45.05 -21.67
C THR A 362 1.00 -43.75 -21.21
N LEU A 363 1.69 -43.78 -20.07
CA LEU A 363 2.25 -42.61 -19.43
C LEU A 363 3.43 -42.02 -20.23
N PRO A 364 3.58 -40.68 -20.30
CA PRO A 364 4.63 -40.02 -21.09
C PRO A 364 6.04 -40.09 -20.45
N GLY A 365 6.19 -40.85 -19.37
CA GLY A 365 7.41 -40.97 -18.57
C GLY A 365 7.10 -41.58 -17.21
N VAL A 366 7.95 -41.31 -16.21
CA VAL A 366 7.71 -41.72 -14.82
C VAL A 366 6.73 -40.73 -14.18
N CYS A 367 5.52 -41.20 -13.87
CA CYS A 367 4.40 -40.37 -13.43
C CYS A 367 3.82 -40.83 -12.09
N ASP A 368 3.29 -39.88 -11.32
CA ASP A 368 2.30 -40.19 -10.29
C ASP A 368 0.94 -40.35 -10.97
N VAL A 369 0.13 -41.31 -10.51
CA VAL A 369 -1.18 -41.66 -11.08
C VAL A 369 -2.25 -41.68 -9.99
N ALA A 370 -3.45 -41.19 -10.32
CA ALA A 370 -4.58 -41.15 -9.40
C ALA A 370 -5.81 -41.79 -10.06
N TYR A 371 -6.59 -42.52 -9.26
CA TYR A 371 -7.86 -43.11 -9.68
C TYR A 371 -8.94 -42.70 -8.70
N GLY A 372 -9.99 -42.04 -9.17
CA GLY A 372 -11.01 -41.51 -8.27
C GLY A 372 -12.10 -40.72 -8.95
N SER A 373 -13.08 -40.30 -8.16
CA SER A 373 -14.17 -39.45 -8.64
C SER A 373 -13.74 -37.98 -8.56
N GLU A 374 -13.58 -37.37 -9.73
CA GLU A 374 -13.40 -35.93 -9.85
C GLU A 374 -14.74 -35.24 -9.61
N ASN A 375 -14.98 -34.88 -8.35
CA ASN A 375 -15.90 -33.79 -7.99
C ASN A 375 -15.28 -32.42 -8.36
N ASN A 376 -14.61 -32.37 -9.51
CA ASN A 376 -13.98 -31.18 -10.07
C ASN A 376 -12.83 -30.61 -9.21
N GLN A 377 -12.15 -31.45 -8.42
CA GLN A 377 -11.12 -31.04 -7.46
C GLN A 377 -9.66 -31.29 -7.89
N LEU A 378 -9.42 -31.90 -9.05
CA LEU A 378 -8.09 -31.92 -9.63
C LEU A 378 -7.97 -30.73 -10.58
N LYS A 379 -7.00 -29.83 -10.33
CA LYS A 379 -6.77 -28.67 -11.22
C LYS A 379 -6.48 -29.20 -12.63
N PRO A 380 -7.24 -28.81 -13.68
CA PRO A 380 -6.95 -29.19 -15.06
C PRO A 380 -5.57 -28.71 -15.52
N ALA A 381 -4.99 -29.37 -16.52
CA ALA A 381 -3.80 -28.86 -17.20
C ALA A 381 -4.11 -27.52 -17.89
N GLY A 382 -3.33 -26.48 -17.58
CA GLY A 382 -3.51 -25.13 -18.10
C GLY A 382 -4.24 -24.17 -17.16
N ASP A 383 -4.78 -24.67 -16.04
CA ASP A 383 -5.37 -23.82 -15.00
C ASP A 383 -4.27 -23.22 -14.12
N TYR A 384 -4.35 -21.91 -13.90
CA TYR A 384 -3.31 -21.09 -13.29
C TYR A 384 -2.86 -21.71 -11.96
N LYS A 385 -1.57 -22.01 -11.88
CA LYS A 385 -0.92 -22.85 -10.87
C LYS A 385 -1.05 -22.32 -9.42
N TRP A 386 -1.80 -21.23 -9.18
CA TRP A 386 -1.57 -20.32 -8.06
C TRP A 386 -2.83 -19.92 -7.26
N VAL A 387 -4.02 -20.43 -7.59
CA VAL A 387 -5.27 -20.09 -6.87
C VAL A 387 -5.69 -21.21 -5.89
N GLU A 388 -6.51 -20.88 -4.89
CA GLU A 388 -7.01 -21.78 -3.85
C GLU A 388 -7.73 -23.04 -4.39
N TRP A 389 -7.89 -24.06 -3.56
CA TRP A 389 -8.70 -25.24 -3.90
C TRP A 389 -10.19 -24.89 -4.01
N PRO A 390 -10.91 -25.37 -5.05
CA PRO A 390 -12.36 -25.26 -5.09
C PRO A 390 -13.00 -25.88 -3.85
N VAL A 391 -14.00 -25.20 -3.29
CA VAL A 391 -14.79 -25.70 -2.16
C VAL A 391 -16.09 -26.30 -2.69
N SER A 392 -16.38 -27.57 -2.39
CA SER A 392 -17.66 -28.22 -2.68
C SER A 392 -18.31 -28.65 -1.37
N TYR A 393 -19.49 -28.11 -1.09
CA TYR A 393 -20.23 -28.32 0.15
C TYR A 393 -21.54 -29.06 -0.10
N ASP A 394 -21.68 -30.27 0.45
CA ASP A 394 -22.89 -31.07 0.42
C ASP A 394 -23.73 -30.88 1.69
N ALA A 395 -24.85 -30.17 1.54
CA ALA A 395 -25.74 -29.86 2.63
C ALA A 395 -26.49 -31.08 3.17
N MET A 396 -26.61 -32.17 2.41
CA MET A 396 -27.21 -33.42 2.89
C MET A 396 -26.35 -34.08 3.98
N ASN A 397 -25.03 -33.87 3.90
CA ASN A 397 -24.05 -34.40 4.85
C ASN A 397 -23.71 -33.40 5.97
N THR A 398 -24.44 -32.30 6.11
CA THR A 398 -24.18 -31.29 7.14
C THR A 398 -24.44 -31.82 8.55
N MET A 399 -23.45 -31.66 9.43
CA MET A 399 -23.63 -31.81 10.88
C MET A 399 -24.38 -30.59 11.42
N GLN A 400 -25.71 -30.59 11.37
CA GLN A 400 -26.49 -29.41 11.75
C GLN A 400 -26.20 -28.95 13.18
N GLY A 401 -25.91 -27.66 13.33
CA GLY A 401 -25.67 -27.03 14.61
C GLY A 401 -24.38 -27.44 15.32
N TRP A 402 -23.44 -28.13 14.68
CA TRP A 402 -22.22 -28.62 15.34
C TRP A 402 -21.43 -27.52 16.09
N GLN A 403 -21.50 -26.28 15.61
CA GLN A 403 -20.84 -25.12 16.22
C GLN A 403 -21.57 -24.56 17.46
N THR A 404 -22.82 -24.98 17.73
CA THR A 404 -23.62 -24.43 18.83
C THR A 404 -23.31 -25.10 20.17
N ALA A 405 -23.63 -24.45 21.28
CA ALA A 405 -23.42 -24.97 22.63
C ALA A 405 -24.31 -26.19 22.94
N SER A 406 -25.48 -26.28 22.30
CA SER A 406 -26.43 -27.38 22.50
C SER A 406 -26.06 -28.70 21.80
N TYR A 407 -25.08 -28.67 20.89
CA TYR A 407 -24.72 -29.84 20.11
C TYR A 407 -23.99 -30.92 20.94
N ASN A 408 -24.43 -32.17 20.78
CA ASN A 408 -23.85 -33.34 21.43
C ASN A 408 -22.73 -33.95 20.57
N ASP A 409 -21.48 -33.79 21.01
CA ASP A 409 -20.27 -34.32 20.38
C ASP A 409 -19.70 -35.56 21.07
N ALA A 410 -20.49 -36.27 21.89
CA ALA A 410 -20.02 -37.48 22.58
C ALA A 410 -19.50 -38.57 21.63
N SER A 411 -20.00 -38.60 20.38
CA SER A 411 -19.55 -39.53 19.33
C SER A 411 -18.27 -39.10 18.61
N TRP A 412 -17.71 -37.93 18.91
CA TRP A 412 -16.50 -37.42 18.27
C TRP A 412 -15.25 -37.98 18.94
N GLY A 413 -14.26 -38.28 18.11
CA GLY A 413 -12.91 -38.61 18.57
C GLY A 413 -12.25 -37.43 19.27
N ASN A 414 -11.25 -37.72 20.08
CA ASN A 414 -10.39 -36.68 20.63
C ASN A 414 -9.33 -36.28 19.59
N ALA A 415 -8.92 -35.03 19.64
CA ALA A 415 -7.81 -34.54 18.83
C ALA A 415 -6.49 -35.15 19.30
N THR A 416 -5.55 -35.28 18.37
CA THR A 416 -4.20 -35.75 18.61
C THR A 416 -3.24 -34.57 18.66
N ALA A 417 -2.56 -34.39 19.79
CA ALA A 417 -1.48 -33.43 19.94
C ALA A 417 -0.29 -33.77 19.04
N LYS A 418 0.23 -32.76 18.36
CA LYS A 418 1.40 -32.80 17.47
C LYS A 418 2.63 -32.11 18.09
N GLY A 419 2.46 -31.44 19.23
CA GLY A 419 3.52 -30.81 20.02
C GLY A 419 3.27 -29.32 20.25
N ALA A 420 3.91 -28.76 21.28
CA ALA A 420 3.89 -27.33 21.56
C ALA A 420 4.92 -26.58 20.68
N PRO A 421 4.60 -25.37 20.18
CA PRO A 421 5.58 -24.57 19.47
C PRO A 421 6.82 -24.21 20.32
N PRO A 422 8.02 -24.14 19.73
CA PRO A 422 8.31 -24.40 18.32
C PRO A 422 8.33 -25.91 18.02
N VAL A 423 7.58 -26.32 16.99
CA VAL A 423 7.53 -27.72 16.55
C VAL A 423 7.36 -27.78 15.04
N ALA A 424 8.15 -28.62 14.38
CA ALA A 424 8.05 -28.82 12.95
C ALA A 424 6.68 -29.41 12.55
N PRO A 425 6.12 -29.04 11.39
CA PRO A 425 6.66 -28.13 10.39
C PRO A 425 6.29 -26.64 10.60
N TRP A 426 5.55 -26.31 11.67
CA TRP A 426 5.09 -24.93 11.92
C TRP A 426 6.18 -24.04 12.53
N ASN A 427 7.17 -24.66 13.18
CA ASN A 427 8.34 -24.04 13.79
C ASN A 427 7.94 -22.92 14.76
N THR A 428 8.64 -21.79 14.74
CA THR A 428 8.33 -20.64 15.60
C THR A 428 7.11 -19.91 15.06
N LEU A 429 6.29 -19.38 15.96
CA LEU A 429 5.09 -18.62 15.61
C LEU A 429 5.36 -17.12 15.66
N VAL A 430 4.97 -16.42 14.59
CA VAL A 430 5.12 -14.97 14.41
C VAL A 430 3.73 -14.33 14.54
N PRO A 431 3.55 -13.25 15.32
CA PRO A 431 2.25 -12.60 15.40
C PRO A 431 1.84 -12.00 14.06
N ARG A 432 0.56 -12.10 13.72
CA ARG A 432 -0.05 -11.30 12.66
C ARG A 432 0.11 -9.81 12.99
N THR A 433 0.73 -9.06 12.08
CA THR A 433 1.02 -7.63 12.24
C THR A 433 0.06 -6.71 11.48
N ILE A 434 -0.94 -7.29 10.81
CA ILE A 434 -1.95 -6.59 10.02
C ILE A 434 -3.36 -6.80 10.61
N PRO A 435 -4.31 -5.87 10.45
CA PRO A 435 -5.66 -6.03 10.99
C PRO A 435 -6.43 -7.18 10.33
N PHE A 436 -7.42 -7.74 11.03
CA PHE A 436 -8.42 -8.64 10.42
C PHE A 436 -9.19 -7.94 9.30
N TRP A 437 -9.86 -8.72 8.46
CA TRP A 437 -10.58 -8.23 7.28
C TRP A 437 -11.68 -7.24 7.64
N LYS A 438 -11.86 -6.24 6.79
CA LYS A 438 -13.00 -5.32 6.87
C LYS A 438 -14.20 -5.99 6.22
N ASP A 439 -15.20 -6.30 7.04
CA ASP A 439 -16.50 -6.82 6.62
C ASP A 439 -17.49 -5.65 6.43
N TYR A 440 -18.12 -5.59 5.26
CA TYR A 440 -19.11 -4.55 4.93
C TYR A 440 -20.57 -5.02 5.15
N GLY A 441 -20.77 -6.23 5.67
CA GLY A 441 -22.06 -6.86 5.82
C GLY A 441 -22.57 -7.52 4.53
N LEU A 442 -23.67 -8.26 4.64
CA LEU A 442 -24.38 -8.78 3.48
C LEU A 442 -25.15 -7.67 2.79
N THR A 443 -24.91 -7.52 1.49
CA THR A 443 -25.53 -6.54 0.61
C THR A 443 -26.31 -7.25 -0.48
N ALA A 444 -27.50 -6.75 -0.83
CA ALA A 444 -28.28 -7.26 -1.96
C ALA A 444 -27.60 -6.93 -3.30
N TYR A 445 -27.87 -7.75 -4.31
CA TYR A 445 -27.47 -7.45 -5.68
C TYR A 445 -28.36 -6.37 -6.31
N ASN A 446 -27.89 -5.78 -7.40
CA ASN A 446 -28.59 -4.69 -8.08
C ASN A 446 -29.77 -5.18 -8.94
N ASN A 447 -29.77 -6.44 -9.36
CA ASN A 447 -30.78 -7.00 -10.24
C ASN A 447 -31.86 -7.77 -9.46
N ALA A 448 -33.03 -7.90 -10.08
CA ALA A 448 -34.04 -8.85 -9.62
C ALA A 448 -33.69 -10.25 -10.13
N PHE A 449 -33.62 -11.24 -9.23
CA PHE A 449 -33.47 -12.66 -9.56
C PHE A 449 -34.83 -13.35 -9.74
N PRO A 450 -34.91 -14.43 -10.53
CA PRO A 450 -36.13 -15.22 -10.64
C PRO A 450 -36.50 -15.82 -9.27
N SER A 451 -37.77 -15.72 -8.88
CA SER A 451 -38.24 -16.30 -7.60
C SER A 451 -38.22 -17.83 -7.60
N THR A 452 -38.27 -18.47 -8.78
CA THR A 452 -38.30 -19.93 -8.92
C THR A 452 -37.50 -20.41 -10.12
N ILE A 453 -36.82 -21.55 -9.97
CA ILE A 453 -36.12 -22.28 -11.03
C ILE A 453 -36.75 -23.69 -11.14
N ASN A 454 -37.04 -24.13 -12.36
CA ASN A 454 -37.65 -25.46 -12.62
C ASN A 454 -36.82 -26.35 -13.56
N SER A 455 -35.68 -25.85 -14.04
CA SER A 455 -34.76 -26.57 -14.93
C SER A 455 -33.34 -26.06 -14.70
N ASN A 456 -32.32 -26.79 -15.18
CA ASN A 456 -30.94 -26.32 -15.15
C ASN A 456 -30.85 -24.93 -15.80
N THR A 457 -30.25 -23.97 -15.08
CA THR A 457 -30.29 -22.54 -15.41
C THR A 457 -29.08 -21.84 -14.80
N ILE A 458 -28.58 -20.79 -15.48
CA ILE A 458 -27.56 -19.89 -14.91
C ILE A 458 -28.21 -18.56 -14.57
N ILE A 459 -28.05 -18.11 -13.32
CA ILE A 459 -28.40 -16.76 -12.88
C ILE A 459 -27.12 -15.94 -12.81
N THR A 460 -27.16 -14.72 -13.35
CA THR A 460 -26.02 -13.79 -13.31
C THR A 460 -26.43 -12.51 -12.61
N GLU A 461 -25.80 -12.26 -11.46
CA GLU A 461 -25.99 -11.04 -10.67
C GLU A 461 -24.87 -10.05 -10.94
N ASN A 462 -25.18 -8.75 -10.94
CA ASN A 462 -24.24 -7.68 -11.22
C ASN A 462 -23.91 -6.90 -9.94
N LEU A 463 -22.62 -6.62 -9.74
CA LEU A 463 -22.04 -5.86 -8.63
C LEU A 463 -21.68 -4.42 -9.01
N ASP A 464 -21.77 -4.05 -10.30
CA ASP A 464 -21.33 -2.81 -10.95
C ASP A 464 -19.84 -2.47 -10.84
N ILE A 465 -19.14 -3.10 -9.91
CA ILE A 465 -17.75 -2.81 -9.58
C ILE A 465 -16.99 -4.10 -9.26
N ASN A 466 -15.69 -4.06 -9.53
CA ASN A 466 -14.76 -5.09 -9.14
C ASN A 466 -14.50 -5.01 -7.63
N ILE A 467 -14.77 -6.10 -6.92
CA ILE A 467 -14.66 -6.20 -5.46
C ILE A 467 -14.14 -7.57 -5.05
N GLN A 468 -13.79 -7.72 -3.77
CA GLN A 468 -13.47 -9.00 -3.16
C GLN A 468 -14.59 -9.38 -2.16
N GLY A 469 -14.88 -10.67 -2.01
CA GLY A 469 -15.83 -11.15 -1.02
C GLY A 469 -16.47 -12.51 -1.29
N THR A 470 -17.57 -12.79 -0.60
CA THR A 470 -18.24 -14.09 -0.56
C THR A 470 -19.71 -13.96 -0.95
N PRO A 471 -20.16 -14.68 -2.01
CA PRO A 471 -21.58 -14.78 -2.33
C PRO A 471 -22.38 -15.53 -1.26
N TYR A 472 -23.66 -15.17 -1.17
CA TYR A 472 -24.66 -15.77 -0.29
C TYR A 472 -25.91 -16.15 -1.10
N LEU A 473 -26.55 -17.25 -0.72
CA LEU A 473 -27.85 -17.67 -1.24
C LEU A 473 -28.72 -18.27 -0.14
N LYS A 474 -30.03 -18.04 -0.25
CA LYS A 474 -31.07 -18.72 0.53
C LYS A 474 -32.11 -19.29 -0.42
N VAL A 475 -32.37 -20.58 -0.30
CA VAL A 475 -33.26 -21.32 -1.21
C VAL A 475 -34.14 -22.30 -0.46
N ASP A 476 -35.30 -22.59 -1.03
CA ASP A 476 -36.08 -23.81 -0.75
C ASP A 476 -35.95 -24.73 -1.96
N ALA A 477 -35.34 -25.91 -1.78
CA ALA A 477 -34.96 -26.77 -2.91
C ALA A 477 -35.17 -28.25 -2.61
N PRO A 478 -35.36 -29.10 -3.65
CA PRO A 478 -35.17 -30.54 -3.54
C PRO A 478 -33.72 -30.86 -3.16
N ALA A 479 -33.49 -32.01 -2.53
CA ALA A 479 -32.13 -32.47 -2.25
C ALA A 479 -31.37 -32.82 -3.54
N GLY A 480 -30.07 -32.53 -3.58
CA GLY A 480 -29.17 -32.92 -4.66
C GLY A 480 -29.04 -31.92 -5.82
N VAL A 481 -29.77 -30.80 -5.81
CA VAL A 481 -29.52 -29.70 -6.77
C VAL A 481 -28.14 -29.13 -6.51
N ARG A 482 -27.32 -29.02 -7.55
CA ARG A 482 -25.95 -28.51 -7.50
C ARG A 482 -25.94 -27.06 -7.98
N ILE A 483 -25.27 -26.19 -7.24
CA ILE A 483 -25.17 -24.76 -7.52
C ILE A 483 -23.69 -24.39 -7.56
N LYS A 484 -23.14 -24.21 -8.76
CA LYS A 484 -21.77 -23.75 -8.95
C LYS A 484 -21.74 -22.22 -8.96
N ILE A 485 -20.97 -21.62 -8.06
CA ILE A 485 -20.91 -20.18 -7.78
C ILE A 485 -19.56 -19.65 -8.25
N ILE A 486 -19.59 -18.72 -9.21
CA ILE A 486 -18.42 -18.26 -9.98
C ILE A 486 -18.39 -16.73 -9.99
N LEU A 487 -17.27 -16.13 -9.57
CA LEU A 487 -17.05 -14.67 -9.57
C LEU A 487 -16.02 -14.24 -10.62
N ASN A 488 -15.11 -15.15 -10.95
CA ASN A 488 -14.12 -15.00 -12.01
C ASN A 488 -13.86 -16.36 -12.67
N ASP A 489 -13.12 -16.34 -13.77
CA ASP A 489 -12.90 -17.53 -14.60
C ASP A 489 -11.84 -18.49 -14.02
N PHE A 490 -11.17 -18.14 -12.91
CA PHE A 490 -10.06 -18.91 -12.34
C PHE A 490 -10.42 -19.69 -11.07
N TYR A 491 -11.56 -19.40 -10.45
CA TYR A 491 -11.96 -20.00 -9.18
C TYR A 491 -13.48 -20.11 -9.03
N TRP A 492 -13.95 -21.17 -8.37
CA TRP A 492 -15.36 -21.40 -8.11
C TRP A 492 -15.58 -22.19 -6.81
N GLN A 493 -16.81 -22.13 -6.30
CA GLN A 493 -17.28 -22.98 -5.19
C GLN A 493 -18.61 -23.62 -5.57
N GLU A 494 -18.95 -24.75 -4.98
CA GLU A 494 -20.19 -25.47 -5.23
C GLU A 494 -20.95 -25.74 -3.94
N TYR A 495 -22.26 -25.61 -4.03
CA TYR A 495 -23.19 -25.99 -2.99
C TYR A 495 -24.16 -27.05 -3.52
N ILE A 496 -24.31 -28.16 -2.81
CA ILE A 496 -25.27 -29.22 -3.09
C ILE A 496 -26.35 -29.15 -2.01
N THR A 497 -27.59 -28.96 -2.45
CA THR A 497 -28.74 -28.70 -1.58
C THR A 497 -29.19 -29.94 -0.80
N ARG A 498 -29.71 -29.75 0.41
CA ARG A 498 -30.61 -30.69 1.09
C ARG A 498 -32.06 -30.31 0.80
N ALA A 499 -33.01 -31.15 1.18
CA ALA A 499 -34.43 -30.83 1.02
C ALA A 499 -34.86 -29.67 1.95
N GLY A 500 -35.69 -28.77 1.42
CA GLY A 500 -36.34 -27.68 2.16
C GLY A 500 -35.54 -26.38 2.18
N VAL A 501 -35.94 -25.47 3.08
CA VAL A 501 -35.32 -24.15 3.26
C VAL A 501 -33.92 -24.27 3.88
N GLN A 502 -32.96 -23.58 3.26
CA GLN A 502 -31.55 -23.56 3.64
C GLN A 502 -30.84 -22.30 3.15
N GLU A 503 -29.66 -22.04 3.71
CA GLU A 503 -28.79 -20.94 3.31
C GLU A 503 -27.34 -21.40 3.21
N PHE A 504 -26.58 -20.73 2.35
CA PHE A 504 -25.16 -20.97 2.14
C PHE A 504 -24.45 -19.66 1.83
N GLU A 505 -23.33 -19.43 2.51
CA GLU A 505 -22.36 -18.39 2.16
C GLU A 505 -21.06 -19.10 1.75
N CYS A 506 -20.45 -18.68 0.65
CA CYS A 506 -19.14 -19.15 0.26
C CYS A 506 -18.12 -18.95 1.41
N PHE A 507 -17.25 -19.94 1.64
CA PHE A 507 -16.24 -19.87 2.70
C PHE A 507 -15.00 -19.12 2.22
N ALA A 508 -14.45 -19.53 1.08
CA ALA A 508 -13.34 -18.86 0.44
C ALA A 508 -13.79 -17.56 -0.24
N TRP A 509 -12.97 -16.53 -0.15
CA TRP A 509 -13.25 -15.27 -0.85
C TRP A 509 -12.90 -15.35 -2.34
N GLN A 510 -13.58 -14.57 -3.16
CA GLN A 510 -13.28 -14.45 -4.60
C GLN A 510 -13.28 -12.98 -5.04
N ASN A 511 -12.67 -12.70 -6.19
CA ASN A 511 -12.67 -11.39 -6.83
C ASN A 511 -13.64 -11.34 -8.03
N SER A 512 -14.38 -10.24 -8.19
CA SER A 512 -15.35 -10.03 -9.27
C SER A 512 -14.78 -9.22 -10.45
N SER A 513 -13.69 -9.69 -11.06
CA SER A 513 -13.07 -9.02 -12.22
C SER A 513 -14.00 -8.82 -13.42
N SER A 514 -15.08 -9.60 -13.51
CA SER A 514 -16.15 -9.49 -14.50
C SER A 514 -17.34 -8.61 -14.07
N HIS A 515 -17.28 -8.01 -12.88
CA HIS A 515 -18.36 -7.35 -12.14
C HIS A 515 -19.58 -8.24 -11.84
N ASN A 516 -19.53 -9.53 -12.17
CA ASN A 516 -20.67 -10.42 -12.06
C ASN A 516 -20.43 -11.58 -11.09
N VAL A 517 -21.52 -12.12 -10.56
CA VAL A 517 -21.58 -13.39 -9.84
C VAL A 517 -22.52 -14.32 -10.59
N LYS A 518 -22.02 -15.48 -11.02
CA LYS A 518 -22.82 -16.49 -11.72
C LYS A 518 -23.15 -17.63 -10.75
N TYR A 519 -24.41 -18.04 -10.74
CA TYR A 519 -24.93 -19.21 -10.03
C TYR A 519 -25.47 -20.19 -11.08
N ASP A 520 -24.72 -21.25 -11.35
CA ASP A 520 -25.05 -22.28 -12.32
C ASP A 520 -25.73 -23.47 -11.62
N PHE A 521 -27.04 -23.56 -11.81
CA PHE A 521 -27.89 -24.60 -11.25
C PHE A 521 -27.93 -25.82 -12.18
N SER A 522 -27.56 -26.97 -11.64
CA SER A 522 -27.62 -28.26 -12.33
C SER A 522 -28.23 -29.34 -11.44
N ASN A 523 -28.65 -30.46 -12.06
CA ASN A 523 -29.40 -31.52 -11.38
C ASN A 523 -30.72 -31.02 -10.76
N VAL A 524 -31.42 -30.11 -11.44
CA VAL A 524 -32.72 -29.57 -10.98
C VAL A 524 -33.81 -30.61 -11.27
N THR A 525 -34.25 -31.33 -10.23
CA THR A 525 -35.26 -32.41 -10.30
C THR A 525 -36.66 -31.99 -9.86
N GLY A 526 -36.81 -30.76 -9.38
CA GLY A 526 -38.06 -30.14 -8.94
C GLY A 526 -37.90 -28.64 -8.74
N THR A 527 -38.97 -27.96 -8.30
CA THR A 527 -38.95 -26.49 -8.13
C THR A 527 -37.98 -26.06 -7.04
N VAL A 528 -37.05 -25.16 -7.38
CA VAL A 528 -36.20 -24.43 -6.45
C VAL A 528 -36.75 -23.02 -6.30
N THR A 529 -37.13 -22.63 -5.08
CA THR A 529 -37.54 -21.25 -4.77
C THR A 529 -36.34 -20.47 -4.25
N ILE A 530 -36.01 -19.36 -4.88
CA ILE A 530 -34.94 -18.45 -4.43
C ILE A 530 -35.56 -17.45 -3.45
N LEU A 531 -35.13 -17.52 -2.20
CA LEU A 531 -35.64 -16.68 -1.12
C LEU A 531 -34.78 -15.43 -0.92
N ASP A 532 -33.48 -15.54 -1.18
CA ASP A 532 -32.55 -14.41 -1.04
C ASP A 532 -31.24 -14.70 -1.80
N MET A 533 -30.65 -13.66 -2.39
CA MET A 533 -29.32 -13.70 -2.99
C MET A 533 -28.60 -12.41 -2.61
N LYS A 534 -27.45 -12.56 -1.96
CA LYS A 534 -26.65 -11.44 -1.44
C LYS A 534 -25.18 -11.69 -1.68
N PHE A 535 -24.38 -10.69 -1.35
CA PHE A 535 -22.94 -10.78 -1.35
C PHE A 535 -22.37 -10.07 -0.12
N ARG A 536 -21.33 -10.65 0.48
CA ARG A 536 -20.55 -10.00 1.53
C ARG A 536 -19.23 -9.52 0.96
N GLN A 537 -19.08 -8.21 0.89
CA GLN A 537 -17.80 -7.62 0.52
C GLN A 537 -16.82 -7.73 1.69
N THR A 538 -15.58 -8.12 1.38
CA THR A 538 -14.45 -8.03 2.30
C THR A 538 -13.29 -7.29 1.64
N SER A 539 -12.40 -6.69 2.43
CA SER A 539 -11.15 -6.11 1.93
C SER A 539 -10.10 -6.08 3.04
N TYR A 540 -8.87 -5.71 2.69
CA TYR A 540 -7.93 -5.20 3.70
C TYR A 540 -8.57 -4.07 4.52
N ASN A 541 -8.30 -4.05 5.83
CA ASN A 541 -8.94 -3.12 6.75
C ASN A 541 -8.19 -1.80 6.86
N THR A 542 -8.43 -0.97 5.85
CA THR A 542 -7.98 0.41 5.77
C THR A 542 -9.13 1.33 5.33
N ALA A 543 -9.05 2.61 5.70
CA ALA A 543 -9.93 3.64 5.16
C ALA A 543 -9.29 4.33 3.95
N ILE A 544 -10.09 4.57 2.91
CA ILE A 544 -9.73 5.48 1.83
C ILE A 544 -9.90 6.91 2.37
N ARG A 545 -8.80 7.67 2.37
CA ARG A 545 -8.70 9.05 2.86
C ARG A 545 -8.23 10.02 1.78
N GLY A 546 -7.53 9.48 0.78
CA GLY A 546 -7.06 10.21 -0.38
C GLY A 546 -8.18 10.64 -1.31
N VAL A 547 -8.03 11.83 -1.88
CA VAL A 547 -8.94 12.39 -2.90
C VAL A 547 -8.09 13.09 -3.95
N PHE A 548 -8.50 12.97 -5.22
CA PHE A 548 -8.05 13.85 -6.29
C PHE A 548 -9.24 14.30 -7.12
N LEU A 549 -9.26 15.58 -7.51
CA LEU A 549 -10.23 16.11 -8.46
C LEU A 549 -9.65 17.33 -9.20
N GLY A 550 -9.80 17.37 -10.52
CA GLY A 550 -9.55 18.55 -11.34
C GLY A 550 -10.72 18.90 -12.27
N ASP A 551 -10.50 19.88 -13.14
CA ASP A 551 -11.42 20.27 -14.22
C ASP A 551 -11.40 19.29 -15.41
N ASP A 552 -10.44 18.37 -15.46
CA ASP A 552 -10.37 17.30 -16.45
C ASP A 552 -11.15 16.04 -16.02
N VAL A 553 -12.31 15.85 -16.62
CA VAL A 553 -13.19 14.71 -16.32
C VAL A 553 -12.58 13.34 -16.67
N ARG A 554 -11.68 13.27 -17.67
CA ARG A 554 -11.03 12.00 -18.05
C ARG A 554 -9.96 11.61 -17.03
N LEU A 555 -9.18 12.57 -16.55
CA LEU A 555 -8.22 12.33 -15.47
C LEU A 555 -8.93 11.95 -14.15
N ASN A 556 -10.07 12.57 -13.86
CA ASN A 556 -10.89 12.18 -12.71
C ASN A 556 -11.40 10.72 -12.83
N SER A 557 -11.78 10.28 -14.04
CA SER A 557 -12.16 8.88 -14.29
C SER A 557 -10.97 7.93 -14.11
N LEU A 558 -9.81 8.28 -14.68
CA LEU A 558 -8.58 7.50 -14.55
C LEU A 558 -8.15 7.33 -13.09
N TRP A 559 -8.16 8.41 -12.31
CA TRP A 559 -7.83 8.37 -10.89
C TRP A 559 -8.80 7.46 -10.12
N ASN A 560 -10.10 7.51 -10.43
CA ASN A 560 -11.08 6.62 -9.80
C ASN A 560 -10.85 5.14 -10.13
N LYS A 561 -10.48 4.82 -11.38
CA LYS A 561 -10.12 3.44 -11.76
C LYS A 561 -8.82 3.00 -11.10
N SER A 562 -7.83 3.88 -10.99
CA SER A 562 -6.57 3.62 -10.27
C SER A 562 -6.84 3.30 -8.79
N LYS A 563 -7.69 4.10 -8.13
CA LYS A 563 -8.16 3.84 -6.76
C LYS A 563 -8.83 2.47 -6.61
N ASN A 564 -9.75 2.13 -7.51
CA ASN A 564 -10.44 0.85 -7.45
C ASN A 564 -9.47 -0.31 -7.62
N THR A 565 -8.53 -0.20 -8.57
CA THR A 565 -7.48 -1.18 -8.85
C THR A 565 -6.62 -1.43 -7.61
N SER A 566 -6.09 -0.36 -7.01
CA SER A 566 -5.32 -0.47 -5.76
C SER A 566 -6.11 -1.15 -4.64
N ARG A 567 -7.40 -0.83 -4.47
CA ARG A 567 -8.23 -1.39 -3.39
C ARG A 567 -8.43 -2.89 -3.50
N VAL A 568 -8.60 -3.40 -4.72
CA VAL A 568 -8.81 -4.84 -4.93
C VAL A 568 -7.50 -5.62 -5.03
N CYS A 569 -6.35 -4.97 -5.11
CA CYS A 569 -5.03 -5.62 -5.08
C CYS A 569 -4.41 -5.69 -3.68
N MET A 570 -5.21 -5.56 -2.60
CA MET A 570 -4.73 -5.65 -1.22
C MET A 570 -5.58 -6.61 -0.37
N ARG A 571 -4.93 -7.55 0.33
CA ARG A 571 -5.54 -8.36 1.39
C ARG A 571 -4.48 -8.79 2.43
N ASP A 572 -4.08 -10.06 2.50
CA ASP A 572 -3.02 -10.51 3.41
C ASP A 572 -1.61 -10.10 2.95
N ILE A 573 -1.48 -9.87 1.65
CA ILE A 573 -0.33 -9.29 0.96
C ILE A 573 -0.83 -8.23 -0.05
N PHE A 574 0.12 -7.50 -0.65
CA PHE A 574 -0.15 -6.82 -1.91
C PHE A 574 -0.16 -7.85 -3.05
N TYR A 575 -1.12 -7.74 -3.95
CA TYR A 575 -1.26 -8.61 -5.12
C TYR A 575 -0.86 -7.86 -6.38
N ASP A 576 -0.30 -8.58 -7.35
CA ASP A 576 -0.25 -8.16 -8.75
C ASP A 576 -1.68 -8.03 -9.31
N CYS A 577 -2.45 -9.10 -9.21
CA CYS A 577 -3.85 -9.19 -9.59
C CYS A 577 -4.62 -10.09 -8.60
N PRO A 578 -5.87 -9.76 -8.23
CA PRO A 578 -6.62 -10.52 -7.22
C PRO A 578 -7.37 -11.74 -7.77
N ASN A 579 -7.38 -11.94 -9.08
CA ASN A 579 -8.12 -13.00 -9.74
C ASN A 579 -7.24 -14.23 -10.04
N ARG A 580 -6.16 -14.06 -10.84
CA ARG A 580 -5.37 -15.13 -11.47
C ARG A 580 -4.22 -15.65 -10.61
N GLU A 581 -3.38 -14.75 -10.09
CA GLU A 581 -2.12 -15.11 -9.43
C GLU A 581 -2.14 -14.85 -7.93
N ARG A 582 -2.54 -13.64 -7.53
CA ARG A 582 -2.52 -13.17 -6.15
C ARG A 582 -1.10 -13.19 -5.55
N GLY A 583 -0.09 -12.93 -6.36
CA GLY A 583 1.32 -12.97 -5.97
C GLY A 583 1.84 -11.63 -5.46
N GLN A 584 2.76 -11.66 -4.49
CA GLN A 584 3.45 -10.46 -4.00
C GLN A 584 4.66 -10.13 -4.90
N TRP A 585 4.38 -9.70 -6.13
CA TRP A 585 5.40 -9.31 -7.11
C TRP A 585 6.01 -7.94 -6.75
N TRP A 586 7.32 -7.91 -6.51
CA TRP A 586 7.95 -6.74 -5.88
C TRP A 586 8.08 -5.49 -6.75
N GLY A 587 7.97 -5.63 -8.08
CA GLY A 587 7.73 -4.50 -8.98
C GLY A 587 6.42 -3.80 -8.64
N ASP A 588 5.31 -4.56 -8.65
CA ASP A 588 3.97 -4.07 -8.28
C ASP A 588 3.90 -3.55 -6.85
N VAL A 589 4.46 -4.28 -5.89
CA VAL A 589 4.45 -3.90 -4.46
C VAL A 589 5.10 -2.53 -4.27
N SER A 590 6.22 -2.27 -4.94
CA SER A 590 6.93 -1.00 -4.85
C SER A 590 6.04 0.18 -5.27
N GLU A 591 5.25 0.03 -6.32
CA GLU A 591 4.32 1.05 -6.76
C GLU A 591 3.09 1.15 -5.84
N GLN A 592 2.54 0.01 -5.42
CA GLN A 592 1.40 -0.02 -4.51
C GLN A 592 1.69 0.65 -3.16
N ILE A 593 2.93 0.54 -2.66
CA ILE A 593 3.37 1.27 -1.48
C ILE A 593 3.27 2.79 -1.72
N LEU A 594 3.71 3.28 -2.88
CA LEU A 594 3.57 4.70 -3.25
C LEU A 594 2.11 5.13 -3.35
N TYR A 595 1.26 4.30 -3.98
CA TYR A 595 -0.17 4.60 -4.10
C TYR A 595 -0.82 4.72 -2.72
N SER A 596 -0.42 3.84 -1.81
CA SER A 596 -1.00 3.74 -0.47
C SER A 596 -0.83 5.04 0.32
N PHE A 597 0.33 5.71 0.18
CA PHE A 597 0.59 6.99 0.86
C PHE A 597 -0.33 8.14 0.41
N TYR A 598 -0.95 8.04 -0.77
CA TYR A 598 -1.85 9.07 -1.30
C TYR A 598 -3.32 8.67 -1.24
N LEU A 599 -3.61 7.42 -0.84
CA LEU A 599 -4.97 6.88 -0.88
C LEU A 599 -5.50 6.46 0.50
N TYR A 600 -4.69 5.83 1.33
CA TYR A 600 -5.15 5.10 2.51
C TYR A 600 -4.74 5.76 3.83
N ASP A 601 -5.38 5.35 4.92
CA ASP A 601 -4.90 5.61 6.26
C ASP A 601 -3.65 4.77 6.61
N GLN A 602 -3.12 4.98 7.81
CA GLN A 602 -1.89 4.32 8.26
C GLN A 602 -2.00 2.80 8.41
N ASN A 603 -3.20 2.20 8.38
CA ASN A 603 -3.30 0.74 8.40
C ASN A 603 -2.68 0.11 7.15
N ALA A 604 -2.66 0.81 6.00
CA ALA A 604 -1.95 0.34 4.81
C ALA A 604 -0.44 0.23 5.02
N ASN A 605 0.15 1.06 5.89
CA ASN A 605 1.58 0.99 6.21
C ASN A 605 1.94 -0.30 6.95
N LEU A 606 1.01 -0.89 7.72
CA LEU A 606 1.23 -2.18 8.37
C LEU A 606 1.41 -3.31 7.35
N LEU A 607 0.71 -3.24 6.21
CA LEU A 607 0.87 -4.21 5.13
C LEU A 607 2.23 -4.05 4.45
N ALA A 608 2.67 -2.81 4.19
CA ALA A 608 3.99 -2.53 3.65
C ALA A 608 5.12 -2.99 4.58
N LYS A 609 5.00 -2.72 5.88
CA LYS A 609 5.95 -3.18 6.92
C LYS A 609 6.05 -4.70 6.94
N LYS A 610 4.90 -5.39 6.91
CA LYS A 610 4.84 -6.86 6.82
C LYS A 610 5.52 -7.36 5.54
N ALA A 611 5.19 -6.76 4.38
CA ALA A 611 5.77 -7.16 3.10
C ALA A 611 7.31 -7.05 3.11
N PHE A 612 7.87 -5.94 3.59
CA PHE A 612 9.33 -5.79 3.67
C PHE A 612 10.01 -6.85 4.54
N ARG A 613 9.41 -7.21 5.69
CA ARG A 613 9.90 -8.30 6.53
C ARG A 613 9.88 -9.63 5.77
N GLU A 614 8.79 -9.90 5.07
CA GLU A 614 8.66 -11.12 4.27
C GLU A 614 9.68 -11.19 3.13
N LEU A 615 9.96 -10.08 2.44
CA LEU A 615 11.01 -10.00 1.42
C LEU A 615 12.39 -10.30 2.00
N MET A 616 12.73 -9.60 3.09
CA MET A 616 14.08 -9.63 3.66
C MET A 616 14.36 -10.93 4.40
N HIS A 617 13.36 -11.52 5.06
CA HIS A 617 13.50 -12.80 5.76
C HIS A 617 13.40 -14.02 4.83
N THR A 618 12.95 -13.83 3.59
CA THR A 618 12.96 -14.86 2.54
C THR A 618 14.17 -14.75 1.60
N GLN A 619 15.15 -13.89 1.93
CA GLN A 619 16.36 -13.68 1.15
C GLN A 619 17.15 -14.99 0.92
N LYS A 620 17.73 -15.14 -0.28
CA LYS A 620 18.55 -16.29 -0.64
C LYS A 620 19.90 -16.26 0.06
N ALA A 621 20.53 -17.42 0.17
CA ALA A 621 21.83 -17.57 0.82
C ALA A 621 22.95 -16.73 0.17
N ASP A 622 22.85 -16.43 -1.13
CA ASP A 622 23.82 -15.61 -1.88
C ASP A 622 23.56 -14.09 -1.75
N GLY A 623 22.58 -13.68 -0.94
CA GLY A 623 22.19 -12.28 -0.77
C GLY A 623 21.18 -11.77 -1.80
N SER A 624 20.91 -12.51 -2.87
CA SER A 624 19.90 -12.15 -3.85
C SER A 624 18.48 -12.39 -3.32
N LEU A 625 17.48 -11.75 -3.94
CA LEU A 625 16.08 -11.81 -3.51
C LEU A 625 15.22 -12.66 -4.46
N TYR A 626 14.12 -13.21 -3.92
CA TYR A 626 13.01 -13.74 -4.71
C TYR A 626 12.04 -12.60 -5.04
N THR A 627 11.65 -12.50 -6.31
CA THR A 627 10.81 -11.37 -6.76
C THR A 627 9.34 -11.53 -6.35
N THR A 628 8.90 -12.75 -6.04
CA THR A 628 7.57 -13.03 -5.51
C THR A 628 7.54 -13.17 -4.00
N ALA A 629 8.61 -12.76 -3.29
CA ALA A 629 8.77 -13.00 -1.86
C ALA A 629 7.55 -12.52 -1.04
N PRO A 630 7.05 -13.34 -0.11
CA PRO A 630 7.68 -14.56 0.44
C PRO A 630 7.48 -15.84 -0.41
N GLY A 631 6.90 -15.73 -1.61
CA GLY A 631 7.04 -16.75 -2.64
C GLY A 631 8.51 -16.94 -3.04
N ILE A 632 8.89 -18.18 -3.34
CA ILE A 632 10.29 -18.56 -3.61
C ILE A 632 10.59 -18.69 -5.11
N ALA A 633 9.91 -17.89 -5.94
CA ALA A 633 10.08 -17.93 -7.38
C ALA A 633 10.86 -16.74 -7.92
N PHE A 634 11.65 -17.02 -8.95
CA PHE A 634 12.35 -16.06 -9.79
C PHE A 634 13.40 -15.18 -9.09
N HIS A 635 14.10 -14.44 -9.94
CA HIS A 635 14.96 -13.31 -9.59
C HIS A 635 14.93 -12.36 -10.79
N LEU A 636 14.25 -11.23 -10.63
CA LEU A 636 14.22 -10.12 -11.57
C LEU A 636 15.04 -8.97 -10.93
N PRO A 637 16.26 -8.69 -11.44
CA PRO A 637 17.15 -7.71 -10.82
C PRO A 637 16.53 -6.31 -10.69
N ASP A 638 15.81 -5.84 -11.71
CA ASP A 638 15.21 -4.51 -11.75
C ASP A 638 14.14 -4.32 -10.66
N GLN A 639 13.19 -5.26 -10.54
CA GLN A 639 12.14 -5.23 -9.53
C GLN A 639 12.72 -5.34 -8.11
N ASN A 640 13.72 -6.21 -7.91
CA ASN A 640 14.35 -6.37 -6.60
C ASN A 640 15.14 -5.11 -6.20
N MET A 641 15.82 -4.44 -7.13
CA MET A 641 16.46 -3.15 -6.85
C MET A 641 15.43 -2.07 -6.51
N ALA A 642 14.32 -2.00 -7.25
CA ALA A 642 13.22 -1.08 -6.96
C ALA A 642 12.65 -1.32 -5.55
N ALA A 643 12.47 -2.59 -5.16
CA ALA A 643 12.00 -2.98 -3.83
C ALA A 643 12.91 -2.51 -2.70
N VAL A 644 14.22 -2.75 -2.79
CA VAL A 644 15.15 -2.33 -1.74
C VAL A 644 15.29 -0.80 -1.71
N ALA A 645 15.29 -0.14 -2.88
CA ALA A 645 15.27 1.32 -2.94
C ALA A 645 14.00 1.92 -2.31
N MET A 646 12.86 1.22 -2.39
CA MET A 646 11.59 1.65 -1.82
C MET A 646 11.62 1.76 -0.28
N LEU A 647 12.50 1.04 0.42
CA LEU A 647 12.65 1.16 1.89
C LEU A 647 12.88 2.61 2.33
N TRP A 648 13.77 3.34 1.64
CA TRP A 648 14.04 4.73 2.00
C TRP A 648 12.83 5.63 1.78
N LYS A 649 12.08 5.44 0.67
CA LYS A 649 10.81 6.15 0.47
C LYS A 649 9.78 5.76 1.52
N TYR A 650 9.65 4.48 1.88
CA TYR A 650 8.78 4.06 2.96
C TYR A 650 9.10 4.81 4.27
N TYR A 651 10.39 4.89 4.64
CA TYR A 651 10.80 5.69 5.80
C TYR A 651 10.48 7.18 5.65
N GLN A 652 10.74 7.77 4.47
CA GLN A 652 10.44 9.19 4.22
C GLN A 652 8.94 9.51 4.42
N TYR A 653 8.05 8.61 4.03
CA TYR A 653 6.60 8.82 4.14
C TYR A 653 6.05 8.44 5.53
N THR A 654 6.64 7.47 6.23
CA THR A 654 6.10 6.93 7.49
C THR A 654 6.84 7.39 8.75
N GLY A 655 8.14 7.66 8.65
CA GLY A 655 9.07 7.88 9.77
C GLY A 655 9.46 6.60 10.52
N ASP A 656 9.17 5.42 9.99
CA ASP A 656 9.44 4.13 10.64
C ASP A 656 10.91 3.72 10.53
N ALA A 657 11.75 4.38 11.33
CA ALA A 657 13.19 4.11 11.39
C ALA A 657 13.49 2.70 11.93
N ASP A 658 12.59 2.14 12.75
CA ASP A 658 12.78 0.83 13.36
C ASP A 658 12.78 -0.28 12.31
N LEU A 659 11.87 -0.21 11.33
CA LEU A 659 11.90 -1.15 10.21
C LEU A 659 13.22 -1.05 9.42
N ILE A 660 13.72 0.17 9.17
CA ILE A 660 14.99 0.35 8.44
C ILE A 660 16.14 -0.29 9.21
N ARG A 661 16.25 -0.05 10.52
CA ARG A 661 17.28 -0.67 11.36
C ARG A 661 17.15 -2.19 11.37
N GLU A 662 15.93 -2.70 11.49
CA GLU A 662 15.63 -4.15 11.52
C GLU A 662 16.11 -4.86 10.25
N VAL A 663 15.86 -4.28 9.06
CA VAL A 663 16.12 -4.96 7.78
C VAL A 663 17.41 -4.52 7.07
N TYR A 664 18.14 -3.54 7.63
CA TYR A 664 19.39 -3.04 7.06
C TYR A 664 20.44 -4.14 6.82
N PRO A 665 20.66 -5.12 7.71
CA PRO A 665 21.62 -6.21 7.46
C PRO A 665 21.31 -7.03 6.19
N GLN A 666 20.04 -7.25 5.87
CA GLN A 666 19.59 -7.97 4.68
C GLN A 666 19.71 -7.08 3.43
N ALA A 667 19.39 -5.78 3.55
CA ALA A 667 19.62 -4.81 2.48
C ALA A 667 21.12 -4.70 2.13
N LYS A 668 22.00 -4.76 3.14
CA LYS A 668 23.46 -4.81 2.95
C LYS A 668 23.90 -6.04 2.14
N LYS A 669 23.40 -7.23 2.47
CA LYS A 669 23.69 -8.45 1.67
C LYS A 669 23.22 -8.32 0.22
N PHE A 670 22.09 -7.66 -0.01
CA PHE A 670 21.57 -7.44 -1.36
C PHE A 670 22.43 -6.46 -2.16
N ILE A 671 22.87 -5.35 -1.57
CA ILE A 671 23.77 -4.43 -2.29
C ILE A 671 25.15 -5.06 -2.54
N ASP A 672 25.64 -5.91 -1.66
CA ASP A 672 26.87 -6.69 -1.87
C ASP A 672 26.70 -7.67 -3.05
N TYR A 673 25.55 -8.35 -3.13
CA TYR A 673 25.18 -9.15 -4.30
C TYR A 673 25.17 -8.31 -5.58
N CYS A 674 24.48 -7.16 -5.58
CA CYS A 674 24.46 -6.27 -6.75
C CYS A 674 25.88 -5.82 -7.15
N ALA A 675 26.70 -5.37 -6.21
CA ALA A 675 28.07 -4.96 -6.46
C ALA A 675 28.92 -6.09 -7.04
N SER A 676 28.66 -7.35 -6.66
CA SER A 676 29.35 -8.53 -7.24
C SER A 676 29.03 -8.76 -8.72
N THR A 677 27.92 -8.22 -9.22
CA THR A 677 27.52 -8.30 -10.64
C THR A 677 28.05 -7.14 -11.49
N ALA A 678 28.78 -6.20 -10.88
CA ALA A 678 29.33 -5.03 -11.54
C ALA A 678 30.66 -5.33 -12.26
N ASN A 679 30.91 -4.64 -13.38
CA ASN A 679 32.21 -4.63 -14.03
C ASN A 679 33.20 -3.68 -13.33
N SER A 680 34.44 -3.55 -13.86
CA SER A 680 35.47 -2.66 -13.30
C SER A 680 35.06 -1.18 -13.25
N ASP A 681 34.19 -0.77 -14.17
CA ASP A 681 33.65 0.59 -14.28
C ASP A 681 32.47 0.82 -13.32
N GLY A 682 32.13 -0.17 -12.49
CA GLY A 682 31.02 -0.10 -11.53
C GLY A 682 29.63 -0.26 -12.15
N MET A 683 29.53 -0.61 -13.44
CA MET A 683 28.26 -0.85 -14.11
C MET A 683 27.76 -2.26 -13.84
N LEU A 684 26.50 -2.39 -13.41
CA LEU A 684 25.83 -3.68 -13.30
C LEU A 684 25.68 -4.32 -14.68
N ILE A 685 26.02 -5.60 -14.74
CA ILE A 685 25.91 -6.43 -15.94
C ILE A 685 24.72 -7.38 -15.81
N LEU A 686 23.93 -7.53 -16.87
CA LEU A 686 22.83 -8.48 -16.92
C LEU A 686 23.36 -9.92 -16.80
N GLN A 687 22.89 -10.65 -15.80
CA GLN A 687 23.46 -11.95 -15.40
C GLN A 687 22.89 -13.12 -16.23
N PRO A 688 23.65 -14.21 -16.46
CA PRO A 688 23.09 -15.42 -17.06
C PRO A 688 22.18 -16.17 -16.07
N ASN A 689 21.27 -16.99 -16.59
CA ASN A 689 20.38 -17.89 -15.82
C ASN A 689 19.43 -17.20 -14.82
N VAL A 690 19.24 -15.89 -14.93
CA VAL A 690 18.19 -15.14 -14.24
C VAL A 690 17.22 -14.55 -15.26
N TRP A 691 16.07 -14.07 -14.80
CA TRP A 691 15.10 -13.42 -15.68
C TRP A 691 15.48 -11.94 -15.82
N ASN A 692 16.28 -11.61 -16.84
CA ASN A 692 16.64 -10.23 -17.20
C ASN A 692 15.46 -9.49 -17.84
N TRP A 693 14.37 -9.38 -17.10
CA TRP A 693 13.17 -8.63 -17.50
C TRP A 693 13.29 -7.16 -17.09
N ILE A 694 12.53 -6.29 -17.75
CA ILE A 694 12.40 -4.86 -17.41
C ILE A 694 10.93 -4.45 -17.46
N ASP A 695 10.20 -5.00 -18.44
CA ASP A 695 8.84 -4.59 -18.78
C ASP A 695 8.22 -5.56 -19.80
N TRP A 696 6.89 -5.53 -19.97
CA TRP A 696 6.15 -6.22 -21.04
C TRP A 696 5.97 -5.39 -22.32
N GLY A 697 6.57 -4.21 -22.36
CA GLY A 697 6.56 -3.32 -23.52
C GLY A 697 7.26 -3.89 -24.77
N SER A 698 7.17 -3.15 -25.87
CA SER A 698 7.84 -3.47 -27.14
C SER A 698 9.25 -2.83 -27.23
N ASN A 699 9.95 -2.99 -28.36
CA ASN A 699 11.21 -2.31 -28.65
C ASN A 699 12.32 -2.50 -27.57
N MET A 700 12.53 -3.75 -27.13
CA MET A 700 13.55 -4.10 -26.13
C MET A 700 14.67 -4.92 -26.77
N ASP A 701 15.90 -4.69 -26.28
CA ASP A 701 17.11 -5.37 -26.72
C ASP A 701 17.87 -5.90 -25.49
N ILE A 702 17.31 -6.93 -24.85
CA ILE A 702 17.88 -7.52 -23.63
C ILE A 702 19.01 -8.46 -24.02
N VAL A 703 20.24 -8.10 -23.66
CA VAL A 703 21.44 -8.88 -23.95
C VAL A 703 22.14 -9.27 -22.66
N THR A 704 22.12 -10.56 -22.32
CA THR A 704 22.90 -11.11 -21.20
C THR A 704 24.38 -10.78 -21.37
N GLY A 705 25.05 -10.33 -20.31
CA GLY A 705 26.43 -9.86 -20.35
C GLY A 705 26.61 -8.38 -20.71
N SER A 706 25.52 -7.66 -21.01
CA SER A 706 25.56 -6.20 -21.27
C SER A 706 25.26 -5.36 -20.03
N ALA A 707 25.69 -4.10 -20.04
CA ALA A 707 25.21 -3.09 -19.10
C ALA A 707 23.92 -2.48 -19.65
N ASN A 708 22.83 -2.51 -18.88
CA ASN A 708 21.53 -1.94 -19.27
C ASN A 708 21.28 -0.58 -18.59
N THR A 709 20.70 0.37 -19.33
CA THR A 709 20.47 1.74 -18.86
C THR A 709 19.50 1.80 -17.68
N VAL A 710 18.37 1.08 -17.75
CA VAL A 710 17.35 1.05 -16.70
C VAL A 710 17.91 0.41 -15.42
N CYS A 711 18.55 -0.75 -15.52
CA CYS A 711 19.16 -1.41 -14.36
C CYS A 711 20.20 -0.54 -13.66
N ASN A 712 21.05 0.17 -14.41
CA ASN A 712 22.09 1.03 -13.82
C ASN A 712 21.53 2.34 -13.25
N ALA A 713 20.44 2.88 -13.80
CA ALA A 713 19.72 4.00 -13.22
C ALA A 713 18.99 3.62 -11.92
N LEU A 714 18.39 2.43 -11.88
CA LEU A 714 17.83 1.83 -10.66
C LEU A 714 18.92 1.58 -9.62
N TYR A 715 20.11 1.11 -10.05
CA TYR A 715 21.24 0.91 -9.15
C TYR A 715 21.71 2.22 -8.51
N ILE A 716 21.75 3.31 -9.27
CA ILE A 716 22.02 4.65 -8.72
C ILE A 716 20.99 5.02 -7.64
N THR A 717 19.70 4.79 -7.93
CA THR A 717 18.59 5.07 -7.00
C THR A 717 18.66 4.20 -5.74
N LEU A 718 19.04 2.92 -5.89
CA LEU A 718 19.29 2.01 -4.78
C LEU A 718 20.48 2.49 -3.93
N LEU A 719 21.58 2.91 -4.55
CA LEU A 719 22.74 3.45 -3.84
C LEU A 719 22.38 4.72 -3.06
N ASP A 720 21.56 5.62 -3.63
CA ASP A 720 21.02 6.78 -2.89
C ASP A 720 20.24 6.33 -1.65
N ALA A 721 19.38 5.31 -1.77
CA ALA A 721 18.64 4.75 -0.64
C ALA A 721 19.59 4.12 0.39
N MET A 722 20.57 3.32 -0.03
CA MET A 722 21.53 2.66 0.86
C MET A 722 22.42 3.66 1.61
N ILE A 723 22.87 4.75 0.96
CA ILE A 723 23.62 5.83 1.61
C ILE A 723 22.80 6.46 2.74
N ASN A 724 21.53 6.74 2.47
CA ASN A 724 20.64 7.34 3.46
C ASN A 724 20.27 6.38 4.60
N MET A 725 20.06 5.10 4.30
CA MET A 725 19.81 4.08 5.32
C MET A 725 21.05 3.85 6.19
N ALA A 726 22.24 3.81 5.60
CA ALA A 726 23.51 3.71 6.33
C ALA A 726 23.73 4.91 7.26
N ASP A 727 23.37 6.12 6.81
CA ASP A 727 23.40 7.33 7.64
C ASP A 727 22.42 7.22 8.83
N LEU A 728 21.19 6.77 8.58
CA LEU A 728 20.16 6.58 9.62
C LEU A 728 20.56 5.52 10.67
N THR A 729 21.28 4.47 10.26
CA THR A 729 21.72 3.39 11.13
C THR A 729 23.08 3.64 11.79
N GLY A 730 23.77 4.75 11.46
CA GLY A 730 25.11 5.05 11.97
C GLY A 730 26.25 4.28 11.28
N ALA A 731 25.97 3.52 10.23
CA ALA A 731 26.93 2.71 9.49
C ALA A 731 27.82 3.55 8.55
N SER A 732 28.70 4.38 9.14
CA SER A 732 29.51 5.37 8.41
C SER A 732 30.48 4.77 7.38
N SER A 733 31.01 3.58 7.63
CA SER A 733 31.86 2.84 6.68
C SER A 733 31.09 2.39 5.45
N ASP A 734 29.90 1.82 5.65
CA ASP A 734 28.99 1.42 4.58
C ASP A 734 28.55 2.63 3.74
N LYS A 735 28.18 3.74 4.40
CA LYS A 735 27.86 5.01 3.71
C LYS A 735 28.97 5.44 2.76
N THR A 736 30.23 5.43 3.23
CA THR A 736 31.40 5.80 2.43
C THR A 736 31.64 4.83 1.26
N TYR A 737 31.44 3.53 1.51
CA TYR A 737 31.54 2.51 0.47
C TYR A 737 30.47 2.70 -0.61
N TYR A 738 29.21 2.89 -0.23
CA TYR A 738 28.11 3.13 -1.18
C TYR A 738 28.27 4.43 -1.96
N GLN A 739 28.77 5.50 -1.33
CA GLN A 739 29.16 6.73 -2.04
C GLN A 739 30.25 6.47 -3.08
N THR A 740 31.22 5.62 -2.79
CA THR A 740 32.28 5.24 -3.73
C THR A 740 31.72 4.48 -4.94
N LEU A 741 30.85 3.49 -4.70
CA LEU A 741 30.15 2.77 -5.77
C LEU A 741 29.31 3.72 -6.62
N GLN A 742 28.56 4.63 -5.97
CA GLN A 742 27.70 5.59 -6.64
C GLN A 742 28.50 6.55 -7.53
N ASN A 743 29.59 7.11 -7.01
CA ASN A 743 30.44 8.01 -7.78
C ASN A 743 31.02 7.31 -9.01
N ARG A 744 31.41 6.04 -8.87
CA ARG A 744 31.93 5.24 -9.99
C ARG A 744 30.88 5.07 -11.09
N VAL A 745 29.69 4.57 -10.77
CA VAL A 745 28.62 4.37 -11.76
C VAL A 745 28.15 5.69 -12.38
N LYS A 746 27.91 6.74 -11.58
CA LYS A 746 27.48 8.06 -12.08
C LYS A 746 28.51 8.64 -13.05
N SER A 747 29.82 8.51 -12.78
CA SER A 747 30.87 9.03 -13.65
C SER A 747 30.92 8.38 -15.04
N GLN A 748 30.49 7.11 -15.15
CA GLN A 748 30.52 6.35 -16.40
C GLN A 748 29.17 6.28 -17.11
N PHE A 749 28.06 6.61 -16.44
CA PHE A 749 26.71 6.40 -16.96
C PHE A 749 26.48 7.09 -18.32
N ASN A 750 26.80 8.38 -18.43
CA ASN A 750 26.64 9.10 -19.70
C ASN A 750 27.61 8.61 -20.77
N ASN A 751 28.83 8.18 -20.42
CA ASN A 751 29.77 7.56 -21.37
C ASN A 751 29.24 6.23 -21.93
N TYR A 752 28.52 5.46 -21.11
CA TYR A 752 27.94 4.20 -21.54
C TYR A 752 26.69 4.39 -22.40
N PHE A 753 25.79 5.27 -21.99
CA PHE A 753 24.41 5.23 -22.48
C PHE A 753 24.00 6.46 -23.29
N TRP A 754 24.68 7.60 -23.21
CA TRP A 754 24.34 8.75 -24.04
C TRP A 754 24.86 8.54 -25.47
N ASN A 755 23.99 8.66 -26.47
CA ASN A 755 24.36 8.68 -27.87
C ASN A 755 24.15 10.11 -28.42
N PRO A 756 25.24 10.86 -28.73
CA PRO A 756 25.12 12.24 -29.18
C PRO A 756 24.51 12.37 -30.58
N ALA A 757 24.63 11.35 -31.44
CA ALA A 757 24.04 11.38 -32.78
C ALA A 757 22.52 11.15 -32.74
N ALA A 758 22.06 10.28 -31.85
CA ALA A 758 20.63 10.07 -31.59
C ALA A 758 20.02 11.14 -30.67
N ASN A 759 20.86 11.93 -30.00
CA ASN A 759 20.47 12.89 -28.96
C ASN A 759 19.59 12.25 -27.87
N ALA A 760 19.94 11.03 -27.45
CA ALA A 760 19.13 10.19 -26.58
C ALA A 760 19.99 9.15 -25.83
N TYR A 761 19.40 8.56 -24.79
CA TYR A 761 19.97 7.38 -24.13
C TYR A 761 19.59 6.09 -24.87
N VAL A 762 20.58 5.22 -25.10
CA VAL A 762 20.39 3.88 -25.70
C VAL A 762 19.92 2.86 -24.66
N PHE A 763 19.39 1.72 -25.10
CA PHE A 763 18.85 0.70 -24.20
C PHE A 763 19.92 -0.04 -23.38
N HIS A 764 21.04 -0.39 -24.01
CA HIS A 764 22.15 -1.07 -23.35
C HIS A 764 23.49 -0.78 -24.05
N ARG A 765 24.59 -1.18 -23.42
CA ARG A 765 25.93 -1.25 -24.02
C ARG A 765 26.56 -2.61 -23.78
N ASN A 766 27.04 -3.25 -24.84
CA ASN A 766 27.68 -4.56 -24.79
C ASN A 766 29.07 -4.50 -25.45
N ASN A 767 30.12 -4.87 -24.72
CA ASN A 767 31.49 -4.92 -25.23
C ASN A 767 31.93 -3.65 -26.00
N GLY A 768 31.62 -2.48 -25.45
CA GLY A 768 31.95 -1.19 -26.05
C GLY A 768 30.95 -0.68 -27.07
N VAL A 769 30.04 -1.53 -27.59
CA VAL A 769 29.04 -1.19 -28.61
C VAL A 769 27.72 -0.79 -27.94
N GLN A 770 27.18 0.37 -28.32
CA GLN A 770 25.85 0.82 -27.90
C GLN A 770 24.76 0.13 -28.73
N SER A 771 23.63 -0.21 -28.09
CA SER A 771 22.44 -0.69 -28.79
C SER A 771 21.92 0.38 -29.75
N SER A 772 21.32 -0.05 -30.86
CA SER A 772 20.62 0.83 -31.80
C SER A 772 19.22 1.24 -31.31
N VAL A 773 18.73 0.61 -30.23
CA VAL A 773 17.41 0.88 -29.67
C VAL A 773 17.44 2.15 -28.82
N ILE A 774 16.60 3.12 -29.21
CA ILE A 774 16.24 4.30 -28.41
C ILE A 774 14.85 4.08 -27.82
N ASP A 775 14.75 4.25 -26.51
CA ASP A 775 13.61 3.75 -25.74
C ASP A 775 13.16 4.74 -24.65
N ASP A 776 11.85 4.80 -24.40
CA ASP A 776 11.26 5.71 -23.42
C ASP A 776 11.67 5.35 -21.98
N ARG A 777 11.78 4.07 -21.64
CA ARG A 777 12.19 3.63 -20.29
C ARG A 777 13.62 4.07 -19.96
N SER A 778 14.54 3.88 -20.89
CA SER A 778 15.96 4.25 -20.71
C SER A 778 16.13 5.75 -20.48
N ASN A 779 15.42 6.56 -21.26
CA ASN A 779 15.47 8.02 -21.18
C ASN A 779 14.75 8.54 -19.92
N ALA A 780 13.63 7.92 -19.51
CA ALA A 780 12.93 8.26 -18.29
C ALA A 780 13.76 7.95 -17.04
N TRP A 781 14.34 6.75 -16.96
CA TRP A 781 15.16 6.37 -15.82
C TRP A 781 16.46 7.17 -15.71
N ALA A 782 17.04 7.63 -16.84
CA ALA A 782 18.13 8.59 -16.80
C ALA A 782 17.74 9.91 -16.11
N VAL A 783 16.52 10.42 -16.34
CA VAL A 783 15.97 11.61 -15.65
C VAL A 783 15.80 11.32 -14.16
N LEU A 784 15.17 10.19 -13.82
CA LEU A 784 14.88 9.83 -12.43
C LEU A 784 16.14 9.57 -11.59
N ALA A 785 17.20 9.04 -12.21
CA ALA A 785 18.51 8.86 -11.58
C ALA A 785 19.35 10.16 -11.53
N GLY A 786 18.85 11.28 -12.06
CA GLY A 786 19.54 12.56 -12.04
C GLY A 786 20.73 12.66 -13.01
N MET A 787 20.73 11.87 -14.10
CA MET A 787 21.84 11.80 -15.04
C MET A 787 21.73 12.76 -16.24
N VAL A 788 20.58 13.42 -16.38
CA VAL A 788 20.26 14.33 -17.49
C VAL A 788 20.56 15.77 -17.09
N ASP A 789 21.63 16.34 -17.63
CA ASP A 789 21.92 17.77 -17.52
C ASP A 789 21.13 18.61 -18.56
N ASP A 790 21.19 19.94 -18.41
CA ASP A 790 20.42 20.88 -19.24
C ASP A 790 20.66 20.70 -20.75
N SER A 791 21.87 20.32 -21.16
CA SER A 791 22.21 20.10 -22.56
C SER A 791 21.47 18.91 -23.19
N ARG A 792 21.06 17.93 -22.37
CA ARG A 792 20.40 16.69 -22.82
C ARG A 792 18.89 16.71 -22.67
N LYS A 793 18.33 17.62 -21.86
CA LYS A 793 16.89 17.70 -21.56
C LYS A 793 16.01 17.74 -22.81
N ALA A 794 16.38 18.53 -23.82
CA ALA A 794 15.60 18.67 -25.05
C ALA A 794 15.51 17.37 -25.85
N GLY A 795 16.62 16.62 -25.96
CA GLY A 795 16.67 15.32 -26.64
C GLY A 795 15.86 14.26 -25.92
N VAL A 796 16.04 14.16 -24.60
CA VAL A 796 15.27 13.26 -23.73
C VAL A 796 13.77 13.56 -23.80
N LEU A 797 13.37 14.83 -23.71
CA LEU A 797 11.96 15.23 -23.83
C LEU A 797 11.40 14.83 -25.20
N ALA A 798 12.16 14.97 -26.28
CA ALA A 798 11.73 14.54 -27.61
C ALA A 798 11.50 13.02 -27.67
N VAL A 799 12.32 12.20 -27.01
CA VAL A 799 12.09 10.76 -26.92
C VAL A 799 10.79 10.45 -26.17
N LEU A 800 10.63 10.98 -24.95
CA LEU A 800 9.51 10.64 -24.07
C LEU A 800 8.14 11.07 -24.63
N LYS A 801 8.11 12.10 -25.48
CA LYS A 801 6.90 12.55 -26.18
C LYS A 801 6.48 11.63 -27.34
N ASN A 802 7.45 10.99 -27.99
CA ASN A 802 7.27 10.35 -29.29
C ASN A 802 7.38 8.82 -29.26
N GLN A 803 8.02 8.25 -28.24
CA GLN A 803 8.16 6.81 -28.07
C GLN A 803 7.17 6.29 -27.03
N TYR A 804 6.49 5.18 -27.31
CA TYR A 804 5.42 4.61 -26.48
C TYR A 804 5.59 3.10 -26.31
N ASN A 805 6.82 2.69 -25.98
CA ASN A 805 7.22 1.29 -26.01
C ASN A 805 6.97 0.58 -24.69
N ALA A 806 6.88 1.32 -23.58
CA ALA A 806 6.63 0.74 -22.26
C ALA A 806 5.28 0.01 -22.13
N GLY A 807 5.17 -0.92 -21.18
CA GLY A 807 3.92 -1.37 -20.57
C GLY A 807 3.50 -0.47 -19.40
N PRO A 808 2.32 -0.71 -18.80
CA PRO A 808 1.82 0.11 -17.69
C PRO A 808 2.76 0.21 -16.49
N TYR A 809 3.49 -0.86 -16.15
CA TYR A 809 4.51 -0.86 -15.09
C TYR A 809 5.52 0.29 -15.26
N GLN A 810 6.18 0.36 -16.42
CA GLN A 810 7.18 1.41 -16.63
C GLN A 810 6.56 2.79 -16.95
N GLU A 811 5.28 2.83 -17.32
CA GLU A 811 4.59 4.06 -17.70
C GLU A 811 4.55 5.08 -16.56
N MET A 812 4.35 4.64 -15.31
CA MET A 812 4.36 5.55 -14.15
C MET A 812 5.69 6.31 -14.06
N TYR A 813 6.82 5.63 -14.21
CA TYR A 813 8.15 6.23 -14.15
C TYR A 813 8.41 7.18 -15.33
N ILE A 814 7.92 6.84 -16.52
CA ILE A 814 7.97 7.72 -17.69
C ILE A 814 7.15 8.99 -17.47
N GLU A 815 5.94 8.88 -16.93
CA GLU A 815 5.09 10.03 -16.61
C GLU A 815 5.71 10.90 -15.50
N MET A 816 6.37 10.30 -14.51
CA MET A 816 7.13 11.03 -13.48
C MET A 816 8.28 11.83 -14.10
N ALA A 817 9.09 11.20 -14.96
CA ALA A 817 10.20 11.85 -15.67
C ALA A 817 9.69 12.98 -16.59
N LEU A 818 8.62 12.73 -17.36
CA LEU A 818 7.97 13.75 -18.17
C LEU A 818 7.44 14.89 -17.30
N SER A 819 6.88 14.62 -16.12
CA SER A 819 6.38 15.68 -15.24
C SER A 819 7.48 16.61 -14.73
N MET A 820 8.70 16.07 -14.57
CA MET A 820 9.88 16.85 -14.19
C MET A 820 10.44 17.71 -15.34
N LEU A 821 10.14 17.36 -16.61
CA LEU A 821 10.62 18.08 -17.79
C LEU A 821 9.54 18.99 -18.41
N ASN A 822 8.33 18.48 -18.57
CA ASN A 822 7.14 19.15 -19.10
C ASN A 822 5.86 18.43 -18.65
N ALA A 823 5.19 18.98 -17.63
CA ALA A 823 3.97 18.36 -17.06
C ALA A 823 2.77 18.33 -18.03
N ASN A 824 2.69 19.23 -19.01
CA ASN A 824 1.64 19.19 -20.03
C ASN A 824 1.80 17.99 -20.98
N ASP A 825 3.03 17.68 -21.38
CA ASP A 825 3.32 16.49 -22.17
C ASP A 825 3.04 15.21 -21.37
N ALA A 826 3.35 15.19 -20.06
CA ALA A 826 2.98 14.08 -19.17
C ALA A 826 1.46 13.84 -19.13
N LEU A 827 0.66 14.89 -18.94
CA LEU A 827 -0.80 14.79 -18.95
C LEU A 827 -1.36 14.40 -20.33
N THR A 828 -0.70 14.81 -21.41
CA THR A 828 -1.07 14.41 -22.78
C THR A 828 -0.84 12.91 -22.99
N ARG A 829 0.34 12.42 -22.58
CA ARG A 829 0.67 10.99 -22.61
C ARG A 829 -0.27 10.15 -21.75
N MET A 830 -0.54 10.58 -20.52
CA MET A 830 -1.46 9.88 -19.61
C MET A 830 -2.86 9.74 -20.23
N ARG A 831 -3.40 10.82 -20.82
CA ARG A 831 -4.71 10.75 -21.50
C ARG A 831 -4.73 9.80 -22.68
N SER A 832 -3.68 9.79 -23.50
CA SER A 832 -3.63 8.98 -24.72
C SER A 832 -3.45 7.49 -24.40
N ARG A 833 -2.53 7.18 -23.48
CA ARG A 833 -2.14 5.80 -23.16
C ARG A 833 -3.21 5.04 -22.42
N TYR A 834 -3.88 5.71 -21.49
CA TYR A 834 -4.99 5.12 -20.74
C TYR A 834 -6.35 5.31 -21.43
N ALA A 835 -6.43 5.92 -22.62
CA ALA A 835 -7.71 6.29 -23.25
C ALA A 835 -8.69 5.11 -23.34
N VAL A 836 -8.22 3.96 -23.81
CA VAL A 836 -9.04 2.74 -23.95
C VAL A 836 -9.50 2.24 -22.58
N MET A 837 -8.63 2.25 -21.58
CA MET A 837 -8.99 1.83 -20.22
C MET A 837 -9.99 2.79 -19.57
N ILE A 838 -9.86 4.10 -19.80
CA ILE A 838 -10.78 5.13 -19.29
C ILE A 838 -12.19 4.92 -19.85
N ASP A 839 -12.30 4.70 -21.16
CA ASP A 839 -13.58 4.58 -21.86
C ASP A 839 -14.22 3.18 -21.73
N ASN A 840 -13.48 2.19 -21.23
CA ASN A 840 -13.99 0.84 -21.04
C ASN A 840 -14.95 0.72 -19.84
N TRP A 841 -15.80 -0.31 -19.85
CA TRP A 841 -16.73 -0.63 -18.76
C TRP A 841 -16.04 -1.08 -17.46
N SER A 842 -14.82 -1.63 -17.53
CA SER A 842 -14.08 -2.13 -16.37
C SER A 842 -13.87 -1.01 -15.34
N SER A 843 -14.12 -1.32 -14.08
CA SER A 843 -13.92 -0.38 -12.98
C SER A 843 -12.46 -0.28 -12.52
N THR A 844 -11.59 -1.13 -13.06
CA THR A 844 -10.15 -1.28 -12.78
C THR A 844 -9.29 -1.20 -14.05
N LEU A 845 -7.98 -1.02 -13.87
CA LEU A 845 -6.99 -0.86 -14.94
C LEU A 845 -6.30 -2.18 -15.27
N TRP A 846 -5.89 -2.36 -16.52
CA TRP A 846 -5.44 -3.65 -17.05
C TRP A 846 -3.94 -3.84 -16.96
N GLU A 847 -3.47 -5.07 -17.11
CA GLU A 847 -2.04 -5.44 -17.06
C GLU A 847 -1.20 -4.82 -18.19
N GLU A 848 -1.75 -4.61 -19.39
CA GLU A 848 -0.98 -4.27 -20.60
C GLU A 848 -1.61 -3.16 -21.46
N PHE A 849 -0.79 -2.55 -22.33
CA PHE A 849 -1.20 -1.60 -23.39
C PHE A 849 -0.99 -2.17 -24.80
N PRO A 850 -2.04 -2.32 -25.64
CA PRO A 850 -3.42 -2.64 -25.25
C PRO A 850 -3.49 -4.04 -24.63
N ALA A 851 -4.58 -4.38 -23.93
CA ALA A 851 -4.70 -5.68 -23.27
C ALA A 851 -4.63 -6.84 -24.27
N SER A 852 -3.51 -7.57 -24.28
CA SER A 852 -3.34 -8.79 -25.07
C SER A 852 -3.53 -10.05 -24.22
N ASN A 853 -3.34 -9.94 -22.89
CA ASN A 853 -3.43 -11.04 -21.95
C ASN A 853 -4.31 -10.75 -20.71
N SER A 854 -4.92 -11.85 -20.25
CA SER A 854 -6.07 -12.11 -19.36
C SER A 854 -6.49 -11.23 -18.16
N SER A 855 -5.82 -10.14 -17.74
CA SER A 855 -6.25 -9.39 -16.55
C SER A 855 -6.80 -7.98 -16.81
N SER A 856 -8.09 -7.79 -16.58
CA SER A 856 -8.77 -6.49 -16.52
C SER A 856 -8.49 -5.70 -15.23
N ASN A 857 -7.54 -6.16 -14.41
CA ASN A 857 -7.23 -5.62 -13.10
C ASN A 857 -5.80 -5.95 -12.64
N HIS A 858 -4.87 -5.00 -12.75
CA HIS A 858 -3.48 -5.18 -12.35
C HIS A 858 -2.93 -3.96 -11.61
N ALA A 859 -2.25 -4.20 -10.51
CA ALA A 859 -1.82 -3.19 -9.57
C ALA A 859 -0.92 -2.12 -10.21
N TRP A 860 0.12 -2.52 -10.95
CA TRP A 860 1.11 -1.62 -11.56
C TRP A 860 0.54 -0.58 -12.56
N SER A 861 -0.74 -0.64 -12.88
CA SER A 861 -1.38 0.29 -13.82
C SER A 861 -2.01 1.47 -13.11
N ALA A 862 -2.01 1.48 -11.77
CA ALA A 862 -2.60 2.54 -10.96
C ALA A 862 -1.65 3.73 -10.71
N GLY A 863 -0.51 3.80 -11.41
CA GLY A 863 0.47 4.89 -11.39
C GLY A 863 -0.11 6.31 -11.42
N PRO A 864 -1.13 6.61 -12.25
CA PRO A 864 -1.76 7.93 -12.32
C PRO A 864 -2.27 8.45 -10.96
N LEU A 865 -2.66 7.56 -10.04
CA LEU A 865 -3.09 7.94 -8.70
C LEU A 865 -2.01 8.73 -7.94
N TYR A 866 -0.78 8.20 -7.97
CA TYR A 866 0.37 8.81 -7.31
C TYR A 866 0.91 9.99 -8.12
N GLN A 867 1.07 9.82 -9.44
CA GLN A 867 1.64 10.82 -10.32
C GLN A 867 0.89 12.17 -10.23
N LEU A 868 -0.44 12.15 -10.26
CA LEU A 868 -1.25 13.36 -10.31
C LEU A 868 -1.09 14.22 -9.04
N SER A 869 -0.97 13.58 -7.88
CA SER A 869 -0.84 14.29 -6.59
C SER A 869 0.62 14.62 -6.26
N ALA A 870 1.54 13.68 -6.48
CA ALA A 870 2.94 13.79 -6.06
C ALA A 870 3.79 14.63 -7.04
N TYR A 871 3.51 14.52 -8.35
CA TYR A 871 4.31 15.16 -9.40
C TYR A 871 3.59 16.30 -10.09
N THR A 872 2.32 16.15 -10.49
CA THR A 872 1.59 17.23 -11.17
C THR A 872 1.12 18.32 -10.19
N LEU A 873 0.36 17.95 -9.15
CA LEU A 873 0.00 18.88 -8.07
C LEU A 873 1.19 19.16 -7.13
N GLY A 874 2.14 18.23 -7.08
CA GLY A 874 3.47 18.44 -6.53
C GLY A 874 3.56 18.44 -5.01
N VAL A 875 2.78 17.60 -4.33
CA VAL A 875 2.86 17.45 -2.87
C VAL A 875 3.67 16.23 -2.49
N ARG A 876 4.81 16.40 -1.81
CA ARG A 876 5.69 15.29 -1.38
C ARG A 876 6.42 15.63 -0.08
N PRO A 877 6.72 14.65 0.81
CA PRO A 877 7.56 14.90 1.98
C PRO A 877 8.98 15.29 1.54
N THR A 878 9.57 16.27 2.22
CA THR A 878 10.99 16.64 2.09
C THR A 878 11.79 16.14 3.30
N LEU A 879 11.13 15.91 4.44
CA LEU A 879 11.66 15.24 5.62
C LEU A 879 10.76 14.06 6.03
N PRO A 880 11.29 13.08 6.79
CA PRO A 880 10.54 11.91 7.22
C PRO A 880 9.21 12.23 7.93
N ALA A 881 8.21 11.38 7.72
CA ALA A 881 6.86 11.47 8.31
C ALA A 881 6.13 12.80 8.07
N TYR A 882 6.44 13.48 6.95
CA TYR A 882 5.90 14.81 6.63
C TYR A 882 6.21 15.88 7.69
N ASN A 883 7.24 15.67 8.53
CA ASN A 883 7.74 16.72 9.43
C ASN A 883 8.03 18.01 8.64
N GLU A 884 8.49 17.85 7.40
CA GLU A 884 8.36 18.86 6.35
C GLU A 884 7.91 18.22 5.03
N PHE A 885 7.07 18.94 4.28
CA PHE A 885 6.71 18.61 2.91
C PHE A 885 6.72 19.84 2.01
N ILE A 886 6.73 19.62 0.70
CA ILE A 886 6.59 20.66 -0.31
C ILE A 886 5.21 20.58 -0.96
N PHE A 887 4.62 21.73 -1.29
CA PHE A 887 3.49 21.90 -2.21
C PHE A 887 3.97 22.74 -3.40
N GLN A 888 4.28 22.07 -4.51
CA GLN A 888 4.89 22.68 -5.70
C GLN A 888 4.15 22.25 -6.99
N PRO A 889 2.98 22.86 -7.30
CA PRO A 889 2.25 22.61 -8.54
C PRO A 889 3.11 22.87 -9.77
N GLN A 890 3.12 21.91 -10.70
CA GLN A 890 3.77 22.10 -12.00
C GLN A 890 2.93 22.99 -12.91
N VAL A 891 3.58 23.71 -13.82
CA VAL A 891 2.89 24.49 -14.85
C VAL A 891 2.18 23.53 -15.81
N THR A 892 0.85 23.55 -15.80
CA THR A 892 0.00 22.73 -16.67
C THR A 892 -1.08 23.59 -17.32
N ASN A 893 -1.87 23.03 -18.23
CA ASN A 893 -3.03 23.68 -18.83
C ASN A 893 -4.31 23.48 -18.02
N LEU A 894 -4.26 22.83 -16.85
CA LEU A 894 -5.41 22.63 -15.97
C LEU A 894 -5.67 23.89 -15.14
N ASN A 895 -6.93 24.32 -15.03
CA ASN A 895 -7.29 25.51 -14.26
C ASN A 895 -7.56 25.18 -12.80
N THR A 896 -7.99 23.96 -12.49
CA THR A 896 -8.26 23.56 -11.10
C THR A 896 -7.72 22.18 -10.81
N MET A 897 -7.10 22.03 -9.65
CA MET A 897 -6.76 20.74 -9.06
C MET A 897 -6.93 20.81 -7.56
N LEU A 898 -7.39 19.71 -6.97
CA LEU A 898 -7.55 19.53 -5.54
C LEU A 898 -7.12 18.11 -5.17
N ALA A 899 -6.44 17.98 -4.04
CA ALA A 899 -6.17 16.69 -3.43
C ALA A 899 -6.31 16.73 -1.90
N SER A 900 -6.67 15.58 -1.33
CA SER A 900 -6.50 15.26 0.10
C SER A 900 -5.46 14.16 0.18
N ILE A 901 -4.40 14.36 0.95
CA ILE A 901 -3.23 13.48 1.03
C ILE A 901 -3.08 13.02 2.48
N PRO A 902 -3.30 11.73 2.76
CA PRO A 902 -3.12 11.20 4.10
C PRO A 902 -1.66 11.30 4.54
N SER A 903 -1.41 11.70 5.79
CA SER A 903 -0.05 11.71 6.37
C SER A 903 -0.06 11.17 7.80
N PRO A 904 1.11 10.80 8.36
CA PRO A 904 1.24 10.41 9.76
C PRO A 904 0.72 11.45 10.76
N LYS A 905 0.65 12.73 10.36
CA LYS A 905 0.29 13.87 11.21
C LYS A 905 -1.13 14.41 10.98
N GLY A 906 -1.88 13.82 10.03
CA GLY A 906 -3.20 14.28 9.60
C GLY A 906 -3.28 14.51 8.09
N ASP A 907 -4.48 14.70 7.56
CA ASP A 907 -4.66 14.88 6.12
C ASP A 907 -4.15 16.27 5.69
N ILE A 908 -3.33 16.31 4.65
CA ILE A 908 -2.90 17.53 3.96
C ILE A 908 -3.90 17.79 2.84
N ILE A 909 -4.61 18.92 2.90
CA ILE A 909 -5.58 19.28 1.86
C ILE A 909 -5.02 20.44 1.06
N VAL A 910 -4.88 20.23 -0.25
CA VAL A 910 -4.32 21.22 -1.17
C VAL A 910 -5.25 21.45 -2.34
N SER A 911 -5.25 22.67 -2.86
CA SER A 911 -5.87 22.96 -4.14
C SER A 911 -5.22 24.16 -4.80
N TYR A 912 -5.42 24.29 -6.10
CA TYR A 912 -5.25 25.57 -6.77
C TYR A 912 -6.39 25.90 -7.72
N ILE A 913 -6.53 27.20 -7.99
CA ILE A 913 -7.36 27.76 -9.06
C ILE A 913 -6.49 28.72 -9.87
N ARG A 914 -6.55 28.61 -11.19
CA ARG A 914 -5.87 29.49 -12.13
C ARG A 914 -6.89 30.19 -13.02
N ASP A 915 -6.79 31.51 -13.03
CA ASP A 915 -7.42 32.41 -13.99
C ASP A 915 -6.35 33.06 -14.88
N ALA A 916 -6.74 33.93 -15.81
CA ALA A 916 -5.81 34.57 -16.75
C ALA A 916 -4.68 35.36 -16.07
N ASN A 917 -5.01 36.09 -15.00
CA ASN A 917 -4.09 37.01 -14.31
C ASN A 917 -3.86 36.68 -12.83
N VAL A 918 -4.52 35.63 -12.33
CA VAL A 918 -4.47 35.27 -10.91
C VAL A 918 -4.34 33.77 -10.75
N PHE A 919 -3.45 33.39 -9.85
CA PHE A 919 -3.23 32.01 -9.47
C PHE A 919 -3.34 31.90 -7.95
N THR A 920 -4.27 31.09 -7.48
CA THR A 920 -4.56 30.91 -6.06
C THR A 920 -4.23 29.50 -5.64
N GLN A 921 -3.37 29.33 -4.64
CA GLN A 921 -3.14 28.07 -3.94
C GLN A 921 -3.81 28.10 -2.56
N THR A 922 -4.41 26.99 -2.15
CA THR A 922 -4.92 26.80 -0.79
C THR A 922 -4.31 25.56 -0.19
N LEU A 923 -3.92 25.64 1.08
CA LEU A 923 -3.31 24.57 1.85
C LEU A 923 -3.96 24.53 3.24
N ILE A 924 -4.43 23.35 3.66
CA ILE A 924 -4.69 23.01 5.06
C ILE A 924 -3.55 22.11 5.51
N ASN A 925 -2.65 22.70 6.29
CA ASN A 925 -1.45 22.07 6.83
C ASN A 925 -1.76 21.52 8.24
N PRO A 926 -1.65 20.20 8.49
CA PRO A 926 -1.94 19.62 9.80
C PRO A 926 -0.98 20.12 10.90
N LEU A 927 -1.29 19.81 12.17
CA LEU A 927 -0.41 20.13 13.28
C LEU A 927 0.89 19.31 13.21
N ASN A 928 1.98 19.86 13.74
CA ASN A 928 3.31 19.22 13.78
C ASN A 928 3.94 18.94 12.40
N THR A 929 3.57 19.71 11.38
CA THR A 929 4.17 19.66 10.03
C THR A 929 4.56 21.06 9.56
N VAL A 930 5.64 21.15 8.78
CA VAL A 930 6.05 22.37 8.08
C VAL A 930 5.82 22.19 6.58
N ALA A 931 5.31 23.21 5.90
CA ALA A 931 5.14 23.15 4.46
C ALA A 931 6.04 24.17 3.75
N ILE A 932 6.67 23.75 2.65
CA ILE A 932 7.26 24.66 1.66
C ILE A 932 6.22 24.84 0.55
N VAL A 933 5.64 26.03 0.44
CA VAL A 933 4.71 26.39 -0.63
C VAL A 933 5.47 27.09 -1.74
N ALA A 934 5.40 26.52 -2.94
CA ALA A 934 6.10 27.02 -4.12
C ALA A 934 5.11 27.56 -5.15
N ILE A 935 5.25 28.85 -5.48
CA ILE A 935 4.42 29.55 -6.46
C ILE A 935 5.13 29.50 -7.83
N PRO A 936 4.60 28.78 -8.83
CA PRO A 936 5.17 28.68 -10.17
C PRO A 936 5.08 30.02 -10.92
N LYS A 937 6.24 30.55 -11.35
CA LYS A 937 6.35 31.80 -12.12
C LYS A 937 5.69 31.70 -13.49
N GLY A 938 5.81 30.54 -14.14
CA GLY A 938 5.24 30.28 -15.47
C GLY A 938 3.74 29.95 -15.47
N MET A 939 3.08 29.92 -14.31
CA MET A 939 1.65 29.61 -14.23
C MET A 939 0.77 30.75 -14.73
N LEU A 940 1.29 31.98 -14.69
CA LEU A 940 0.69 33.17 -15.27
C LEU A 940 1.52 33.61 -16.48
N ALA A 941 0.87 33.82 -17.63
CA ALA A 941 1.58 34.12 -18.89
C ALA A 941 2.43 35.40 -18.81
N ALA A 942 1.99 36.40 -18.05
CA ALA A 942 2.73 37.65 -17.82
C ALA A 942 3.72 37.59 -16.62
N GLY A 943 3.95 36.39 -16.07
CA GLY A 943 4.76 36.15 -14.88
C GLY A 943 4.06 36.57 -13.59
N VAL A 944 4.74 36.38 -12.45
CA VAL A 944 4.23 36.77 -11.12
C VAL A 944 4.88 38.09 -10.70
N LYS A 945 4.06 39.07 -10.30
CA LYS A 945 4.48 40.42 -9.87
C LYS A 945 4.22 40.69 -8.39
N GLU A 946 3.21 40.06 -7.82
CA GLU A 946 2.82 40.21 -6.42
C GLU A 946 2.26 38.88 -5.90
N ILE A 947 2.52 38.56 -4.63
CA ILE A 947 1.96 37.40 -3.94
C ILE A 947 1.43 37.83 -2.59
N ASP A 948 0.17 37.49 -2.34
CA ASP A 948 -0.49 37.61 -1.06
C ASP A 948 -0.49 36.26 -0.34
N ALA A 949 -0.29 36.27 1.00
CA ALA A 949 -0.70 35.19 1.88
C ALA A 949 -1.81 35.66 2.79
N ASN A 950 -2.94 34.93 2.80
CA ASN A 950 -4.13 35.26 3.59
C ASN A 950 -4.58 36.73 3.41
N LYS A 951 -4.53 37.23 2.16
CA LYS A 951 -4.87 38.60 1.74
C LYS A 951 -3.87 39.70 2.15
N VAL A 952 -2.68 39.33 2.60
CA VAL A 952 -1.60 40.28 2.92
C VAL A 952 -0.46 40.07 1.95
N ALA A 953 -0.03 41.13 1.26
CA ALA A 953 1.12 41.09 0.36
C ALA A 953 2.40 40.70 1.11
N ILE A 954 3.03 39.62 0.68
CA ILE A 954 4.27 39.10 1.28
C ILE A 954 5.46 39.19 0.33
N TRP A 955 5.23 39.27 -0.98
CA TRP A 955 6.28 39.35 -1.98
C TRP A 955 5.82 40.24 -3.15
N LYS A 956 6.73 41.06 -3.68
CA LYS A 956 6.47 41.95 -4.82
C LYS A 956 7.76 42.20 -5.60
N ASN A 957 7.70 42.06 -6.92
CA ASN A 957 8.79 42.38 -7.85
C ASN A 957 10.18 41.90 -7.38
N GLY A 958 10.31 40.64 -6.97
CA GLY A 958 11.59 40.05 -6.54
C GLY A 958 11.97 40.30 -5.07
N SER A 959 11.17 41.08 -4.33
CA SER A 959 11.46 41.39 -2.92
C SER A 959 10.41 40.78 -1.99
N PHE A 960 10.89 40.14 -0.91
CA PHE A 960 10.05 39.73 0.20
C PHE A 960 9.78 40.93 1.12
N ILE A 961 8.51 41.21 1.42
CA ILE A 961 8.07 42.44 2.11
C ILE A 961 7.63 42.18 3.57
N ALA A 962 7.34 40.92 3.92
CA ALA A 962 7.12 40.36 5.27
C ALA A 962 6.22 41.15 6.25
N GLY A 963 5.08 40.56 6.63
CA GLY A 963 4.24 41.04 7.75
C GLY A 963 3.30 40.01 8.38
N VAL A 964 3.36 38.74 7.97
CA VAL A 964 2.42 37.68 8.42
C VAL A 964 3.15 36.71 9.36
N SER A 965 2.54 36.38 10.50
CA SER A 965 3.11 35.42 11.46
C SER A 965 3.06 33.99 10.90
N GLY A 966 4.12 33.20 11.14
CA GLY A 966 4.17 31.78 10.76
C GLY A 966 4.61 31.48 9.33
N ILE A 967 5.09 32.49 8.59
CA ILE A 967 5.66 32.36 7.24
C ILE A 967 7.08 32.92 7.18
N SER A 968 7.96 32.27 6.43
CA SER A 968 9.28 32.79 6.07
C SER A 968 9.60 32.59 4.59
N TYR A 969 10.42 33.47 4.04
CA TYR A 969 10.89 33.36 2.67
C TYR A 969 12.02 32.33 2.56
N VAL A 970 11.91 31.39 1.62
CA VAL A 970 12.93 30.37 1.37
C VAL A 970 13.86 30.82 0.24
N GLY A 971 13.30 31.44 -0.80
CA GLY A 971 14.04 31.90 -1.97
C GLY A 971 13.23 31.75 -3.26
N GLU A 972 13.83 32.19 -4.36
CA GLU A 972 13.29 32.01 -5.71
C GLU A 972 14.37 31.48 -6.65
N ASP A 973 13.95 30.68 -7.65
CA ASP A 973 14.78 30.26 -8.78
C ASP A 973 14.12 30.70 -10.10
N THR A 974 14.54 30.13 -11.23
CA THR A 974 13.96 30.45 -12.55
C THR A 974 12.47 30.12 -12.64
N ASP A 975 12.00 29.14 -11.89
CA ASP A 975 10.68 28.54 -12.08
C ASP A 975 9.72 28.85 -10.92
N TYR A 976 10.21 29.04 -9.69
CA TYR A 976 9.39 29.14 -8.48
C TYR A 976 9.82 30.24 -7.52
N ILE A 977 8.84 30.74 -6.74
CA ILE A 977 9.03 31.57 -5.55
C ILE A 977 8.53 30.75 -4.35
N ARG A 978 9.35 30.58 -3.30
CA ARG A 978 9.09 29.62 -2.21
C ARG A 978 8.98 30.27 -0.84
N PHE A 979 8.00 29.79 -0.07
CA PHE A 979 7.74 30.20 1.31
C PHE A 979 7.64 28.98 2.21
N ARG A 980 8.20 29.05 3.41
CA ARG A 980 8.05 28.03 4.46
C ARG A 980 6.95 28.49 5.41
N VAL A 981 5.97 27.64 5.69
CA VAL A 981 4.83 27.95 6.55
C VAL A 981 4.61 26.92 7.64
N GLN A 982 4.17 27.42 8.80
CA GLN A 982 3.78 26.62 9.96
C GLN A 982 2.42 25.91 9.73
N PRO A 983 2.02 24.98 10.62
CA PRO A 983 0.67 24.40 10.62
C PRO A 983 -0.45 25.45 10.50
N GLY A 984 -1.55 25.09 9.84
CA GLY A 984 -2.72 25.96 9.70
C GLY A 984 -3.28 26.04 8.28
N THR A 985 -4.23 26.95 8.08
CA THR A 985 -4.84 27.21 6.78
C THR A 985 -4.16 28.39 6.11
N TRP A 986 -3.68 28.17 4.89
CA TRP A 986 -2.96 29.14 4.09
C TRP A 986 -3.62 29.29 2.73
N LYS A 987 -3.83 30.54 2.31
CA LYS A 987 -4.24 30.90 0.97
C LYS A 987 -3.19 31.82 0.36
N PHE A 988 -2.52 31.36 -0.68
CA PHE A 988 -1.59 32.17 -1.47
C PHE A 988 -2.28 32.64 -2.73
N THR A 989 -2.15 33.91 -3.08
CA THR A 989 -2.70 34.48 -4.30
C THR A 989 -1.62 35.25 -5.03
N ALA A 990 -1.21 34.74 -6.19
CA ALA A 990 -0.23 35.35 -7.06
C ALA A 990 -0.93 36.13 -8.17
N PHE A 991 -0.41 37.30 -8.48
CA PHE A 991 -0.95 38.23 -9.48
C PHE A 991 0.08 38.49 -10.57
N SER A 992 -0.39 38.58 -11.82
CA SER A 992 0.46 38.97 -12.95
C SER A 992 0.69 40.48 -13.06
N GLN A 993 0.06 41.25 -12.17
CA GLN A 993 0.21 42.69 -12.04
C GLN A 993 0.28 43.06 -10.57
N ALA A 994 1.22 43.94 -10.22
CA ALA A 994 1.32 44.47 -8.87
C ALA A 994 0.33 45.62 -8.68
N THR A 995 -0.20 45.79 -7.48
CA THR A 995 -0.89 47.03 -7.08
C THR A 995 0.09 48.20 -7.32
N THR A 996 -0.21 49.10 -8.27
CA THR A 996 0.64 50.29 -8.43
C THR A 996 0.35 51.28 -7.31
N ALA A 997 1.36 52.06 -6.90
CA ALA A 997 1.22 53.05 -5.82
C ALA A 997 0.18 54.15 -6.12
N ASP A 998 -0.30 54.26 -7.37
CA ASP A 998 -1.10 55.39 -7.87
C ASP A 998 -2.56 55.04 -8.25
N GLY A 999 -3.00 53.77 -8.18
CA GLY A 999 -4.41 53.38 -8.40
C GLY A 999 -4.65 52.00 -9.04
N PRO A 1000 -5.86 51.40 -8.87
CA PRO A 1000 -6.20 50.07 -9.42
C PRO A 1000 -6.62 50.07 -10.89
N VAL A 1001 -6.77 51.23 -11.55
CA VAL A 1001 -7.14 51.30 -12.98
C VAL A 1001 -6.20 52.25 -13.70
N VAL A 1002 -5.72 51.85 -14.88
CA VAL A 1002 -4.87 52.70 -15.72
C VAL A 1002 -5.49 52.81 -17.11
N LEU A 1003 -5.72 54.04 -17.57
CA LEU A 1003 -6.24 54.36 -18.90
C LEU A 1003 -5.08 54.74 -19.82
N TYR A 1004 -5.15 54.33 -21.08
CA TYR A 1004 -4.13 54.58 -22.11
C TYR A 1004 -4.76 55.15 -23.37
N ILE A 1005 -4.08 56.10 -24.01
CA ILE A 1005 -4.59 56.74 -25.23
C ILE A 1005 -4.45 55.88 -26.49
N ASP A 1006 -3.52 54.92 -26.52
CA ASP A 1006 -3.35 54.02 -27.65
C ASP A 1006 -3.74 52.58 -27.25
N CYS A 1007 -4.07 51.75 -28.25
CA CYS A 1007 -4.19 50.31 -28.03
C CYS A 1007 -2.84 49.70 -27.61
N ASN A 1008 -2.90 48.49 -27.06
CA ASN A 1008 -1.79 47.74 -26.47
C ASN A 1008 -1.09 48.48 -25.31
N TYR A 1009 -1.84 49.29 -24.56
CA TYR A 1009 -1.34 50.05 -23.40
C TYR A 1009 -0.23 51.05 -23.78
N GLY A 1010 -0.32 51.60 -24.99
CA GLY A 1010 0.63 52.58 -25.53
C GLY A 1010 0.24 54.03 -25.22
N GLY A 1011 1.18 54.94 -25.50
CA GLY A 1011 0.94 56.38 -25.40
C GLY A 1011 0.86 56.91 -23.97
N LYS A 1012 0.20 58.05 -23.81
CA LYS A 1012 -0.04 58.70 -22.51
C LYS A 1012 -0.95 57.83 -21.64
N ALA A 1013 -0.55 57.65 -20.39
CA ALA A 1013 -1.27 56.85 -19.40
C ALA A 1013 -1.72 57.69 -18.20
N VAL A 1014 -2.89 57.37 -17.65
CA VAL A 1014 -3.40 57.97 -16.41
C VAL A 1014 -3.85 56.87 -15.46
N SER A 1015 -3.24 56.83 -14.28
CA SER A 1015 -3.66 55.96 -13.18
C SER A 1015 -4.77 56.61 -12.36
N LEU A 1016 -5.75 55.82 -11.97
CA LEU A 1016 -6.94 56.26 -11.27
C LEU A 1016 -7.16 55.40 -10.01
N PRO A 1017 -7.08 56.00 -8.81
CA PRO A 1017 -7.55 55.40 -7.55
C PRO A 1017 -9.03 55.02 -7.59
N VAL A 1018 -9.51 54.31 -6.56
CA VAL A 1018 -10.96 54.15 -6.31
C VAL A 1018 -11.62 55.52 -6.23
N GLY A 1019 -12.70 55.73 -6.97
CA GLY A 1019 -13.39 57.00 -7.04
C GLY A 1019 -14.26 57.13 -8.30
N SER A 1020 -14.95 58.26 -8.39
CA SER A 1020 -15.74 58.63 -9.55
C SER A 1020 -15.06 59.81 -10.23
N TYR A 1021 -14.76 59.69 -11.52
CA TYR A 1021 -14.03 60.67 -12.30
C TYR A 1021 -14.89 61.13 -13.47
N ASN A 1022 -15.35 62.37 -13.38
CA ASN A 1022 -16.06 63.03 -14.47
C ASN A 1022 -15.05 63.54 -15.52
N LEU A 1023 -15.54 64.08 -16.64
CA LEU A 1023 -14.71 64.59 -17.73
C LEU A 1023 -13.65 65.59 -17.25
N SER A 1024 -14.03 66.53 -16.40
CA SER A 1024 -13.09 67.50 -15.83
C SER A 1024 -11.97 66.84 -15.01
N ASP A 1025 -12.27 65.74 -14.32
CA ASP A 1025 -11.31 65.01 -13.49
C ASP A 1025 -10.30 64.22 -14.32
N LEU A 1026 -10.76 63.68 -15.46
CA LEU A 1026 -9.93 62.96 -16.43
C LEU A 1026 -9.00 63.94 -17.17
N ILE A 1027 -9.53 65.08 -17.64
CA ILE A 1027 -8.74 66.14 -18.29
C ILE A 1027 -7.71 66.71 -17.32
N ALA A 1028 -8.08 66.98 -16.06
CA ALA A 1028 -7.15 67.48 -15.03
C ALA A 1028 -6.00 66.50 -14.74
N ARG A 1029 -6.24 65.20 -14.92
CA ARG A 1029 -5.22 64.15 -14.83
C ARG A 1029 -4.46 63.91 -16.14
N GLY A 1030 -4.79 64.68 -17.17
CA GLY A 1030 -4.12 64.65 -18.46
C GLY A 1030 -4.68 63.63 -19.44
N MET A 1031 -5.87 63.07 -19.22
CA MET A 1031 -6.58 62.25 -20.19
C MET A 1031 -7.58 63.11 -20.98
N PRO A 1032 -7.36 63.36 -22.29
CA PRO A 1032 -8.33 64.07 -23.13
C PRO A 1032 -9.69 63.39 -23.17
N ASN A 1033 -10.74 64.15 -23.54
CA ASN A 1033 -12.03 63.54 -23.84
C ASN A 1033 -11.88 62.58 -25.02
N ASP A 1034 -12.66 61.50 -25.04
CA ASP A 1034 -12.80 60.66 -26.23
C ASP A 1034 -11.44 60.20 -26.77
N SER A 1035 -10.52 59.81 -25.89
CA SER A 1035 -9.16 59.47 -26.30
C SER A 1035 -8.62 58.20 -25.65
N VAL A 1036 -9.46 57.40 -25.00
CA VAL A 1036 -9.02 56.17 -24.34
C VAL A 1036 -9.21 54.99 -25.29
N SER A 1037 -8.10 54.36 -25.65
CA SER A 1037 -8.08 53.21 -26.57
C SER A 1037 -7.72 51.90 -25.88
N SER A 1038 -7.13 51.92 -24.68
CA SER A 1038 -6.97 50.71 -23.86
C SER A 1038 -7.00 50.99 -22.36
N ILE A 1039 -7.30 49.95 -21.58
CA ILE A 1039 -7.50 50.05 -20.13
C ILE A 1039 -6.89 48.84 -19.44
N ARG A 1040 -6.21 49.09 -18.31
CA ARG A 1040 -5.82 48.06 -17.35
C ARG A 1040 -6.67 48.18 -16.09
N VAL A 1041 -7.18 47.05 -15.60
CA VAL A 1041 -8.00 46.99 -14.39
C VAL A 1041 -7.41 45.93 -13.48
N LEU A 1042 -6.89 46.38 -12.35
CA LEU A 1042 -6.37 45.53 -11.29
C LEU A 1042 -7.47 44.60 -10.77
N ASN A 1043 -7.14 43.33 -10.58
CA ASN A 1043 -8.10 42.35 -10.12
C ASN A 1043 -8.65 42.69 -8.72
N GLY A 1044 -9.94 42.45 -8.48
CA GLY A 1044 -10.65 42.93 -7.30
C GLY A 1044 -11.25 44.34 -7.44
N TYR A 1045 -11.15 44.96 -8.62
CA TYR A 1045 -11.76 46.25 -8.94
C TYR A 1045 -12.56 46.16 -10.23
N ARG A 1046 -13.54 47.05 -10.36
CA ARG A 1046 -14.29 47.27 -11.59
C ARG A 1046 -14.22 48.73 -11.99
N ALA A 1047 -14.08 48.97 -13.28
CA ALA A 1047 -14.18 50.25 -13.95
C ALA A 1047 -15.47 50.27 -14.76
N VAL A 1048 -16.39 51.17 -14.41
CA VAL A 1048 -17.59 51.43 -15.21
C VAL A 1048 -17.32 52.68 -16.04
N LEU A 1049 -17.18 52.48 -17.34
CA LEU A 1049 -16.93 53.51 -18.34
C LEU A 1049 -18.28 54.06 -18.82
N TYR A 1050 -18.35 55.36 -19.05
CA TYR A 1050 -19.54 56.07 -19.52
C TYR A 1050 -19.19 56.89 -20.76
N TRP A 1051 -20.03 56.75 -21.79
CA TRP A 1051 -19.85 57.44 -23.06
C TRP A 1051 -19.89 58.96 -22.88
N ASP A 1052 -20.80 59.43 -22.02
CA ASP A 1052 -20.98 60.86 -21.77
C ASP A 1052 -20.42 61.27 -20.40
N ALA A 1053 -20.19 62.57 -20.23
CA ALA A 1053 -19.85 63.16 -18.94
C ALA A 1053 -21.00 62.95 -17.92
N ASN A 1054 -20.70 63.21 -16.64
CA ASN A 1054 -21.64 63.08 -15.52
C ASN A 1054 -22.19 61.65 -15.32
N PHE A 1055 -21.43 60.62 -15.70
CA PHE A 1055 -21.78 59.21 -15.54
C PHE A 1055 -23.09 58.85 -16.27
N SER A 1056 -23.24 59.34 -17.51
CA SER A 1056 -24.43 59.16 -18.35
C SER A 1056 -24.08 58.55 -19.72
N GLY A 1057 -25.09 58.28 -20.56
CA GLY A 1057 -24.88 57.60 -21.85
C GLY A 1057 -24.77 56.08 -21.73
N ASN A 1058 -24.28 55.42 -22.78
CA ASN A 1058 -24.03 53.97 -22.70
C ASN A 1058 -22.85 53.68 -21.79
N THR A 1059 -22.80 52.45 -21.27
CA THR A 1059 -21.80 52.04 -20.28
C THR A 1059 -21.08 50.75 -20.66
N LEU A 1060 -19.80 50.66 -20.31
CA LEU A 1060 -19.00 49.44 -20.43
C LEU A 1060 -18.32 49.15 -19.10
N THR A 1061 -18.50 47.94 -18.57
CA THR A 1061 -17.86 47.54 -17.31
C THR A 1061 -16.65 46.67 -17.57
N LYS A 1062 -15.53 47.01 -16.94
CA LYS A 1062 -14.26 46.30 -17.04
C LYS A 1062 -13.80 45.83 -15.67
N THR A 1063 -13.54 44.53 -15.57
CA THR A 1063 -13.00 43.87 -14.37
C THR A 1063 -11.63 43.24 -14.61
N ALA A 1064 -11.11 43.41 -15.83
CA ALA A 1064 -9.82 42.95 -16.29
C ALA A 1064 -9.34 43.88 -17.40
N ASP A 1065 -8.07 43.74 -17.77
CA ASP A 1065 -7.46 44.50 -18.85
C ASP A 1065 -8.18 44.32 -20.18
N THR A 1066 -8.09 45.35 -21.01
CA THR A 1066 -8.53 45.33 -22.40
C THR A 1066 -7.48 46.04 -23.24
N SER A 1067 -6.77 45.26 -24.06
CA SER A 1067 -5.67 45.74 -24.88
C SER A 1067 -6.14 46.68 -26.00
N CYS A 1068 -7.39 46.62 -26.44
CA CYS A 1068 -7.94 47.57 -27.40
C CYS A 1068 -9.45 47.66 -27.21
N LEU A 1069 -9.97 48.85 -26.90
CA LEU A 1069 -11.40 49.08 -26.70
C LEU A 1069 -12.17 49.16 -28.03
N ALA A 1070 -11.44 49.31 -29.16
CA ALA A 1070 -12.02 49.25 -30.50
C ALA A 1070 -12.76 47.95 -30.79
N ASP A 1071 -12.26 46.82 -30.27
CA ASP A 1071 -12.88 45.49 -30.45
C ASP A 1071 -14.28 45.40 -29.83
N GLU A 1072 -14.63 46.35 -28.97
CA GLU A 1072 -15.90 46.41 -28.25
C GLU A 1072 -16.72 47.65 -28.61
N GLY A 1073 -16.29 48.42 -29.62
CA GLY A 1073 -16.94 49.67 -30.03
C GLY A 1073 -16.76 50.82 -29.02
N TRP A 1074 -15.74 50.74 -28.16
CA TRP A 1074 -15.45 51.68 -27.07
C TRP A 1074 -14.13 52.44 -27.23
N ASN A 1075 -13.57 52.48 -28.44
CA ASN A 1075 -12.39 53.29 -28.73
C ASN A 1075 -12.74 54.77 -28.68
N ASP A 1076 -11.98 55.57 -27.96
CA ASP A 1076 -12.03 57.03 -28.07
C ASP A 1076 -13.43 57.61 -27.81
N VAL A 1077 -14.14 57.04 -26.84
CA VAL A 1077 -15.53 57.45 -26.48
C VAL A 1077 -15.76 57.61 -24.99
N LEU A 1078 -14.73 57.39 -24.15
CA LEU A 1078 -14.85 57.49 -22.70
C LEU A 1078 -14.85 58.97 -22.26
N SER A 1079 -15.95 59.44 -21.67
CA SER A 1079 -16.05 60.78 -21.09
C SER A 1079 -16.12 60.80 -19.56
N SER A 1080 -16.55 59.72 -18.89
CA SER A 1080 -16.48 59.61 -17.43
C SER A 1080 -16.37 58.16 -16.95
N ILE A 1081 -15.79 57.92 -15.78
CA ILE A 1081 -15.49 56.58 -15.27
C ILE A 1081 -15.69 56.46 -13.75
N ILE A 1082 -16.26 55.35 -13.30
CA ILE A 1082 -16.39 55.01 -11.89
C ILE A 1082 -15.55 53.78 -11.59
N ILE A 1083 -14.65 53.90 -10.62
CA ILE A 1083 -13.74 52.83 -10.19
C ILE A 1083 -14.07 52.46 -8.77
N GLN A 1084 -14.39 51.19 -8.58
CA GLN A 1084 -14.82 50.67 -7.28
C GLN A 1084 -14.12 49.34 -7.01
N PRO A 1085 -13.77 49.05 -5.74
CA PRO A 1085 -13.50 47.67 -5.36
C PRO A 1085 -14.72 46.85 -5.75
N ILE A 1086 -14.49 45.66 -6.28
CA ILE A 1086 -15.49 44.60 -6.26
C ILE A 1086 -15.57 44.19 -4.79
N THR A 1087 -16.32 44.95 -3.99
CA THR A 1087 -16.65 44.53 -2.62
C THR A 1087 -17.21 43.13 -2.72
N ALA A 1088 -16.55 42.18 -2.04
CA ALA A 1088 -17.24 40.99 -1.58
C ALA A 1088 -18.58 41.45 -1.01
N ARG A 1089 -19.66 40.78 -1.42
CA ARG A 1089 -20.99 40.94 -0.85
C ARG A 1089 -20.87 41.37 0.61
N LYS A 1090 -21.40 42.55 0.93
CA LYS A 1090 -21.79 42.91 2.28
C LYS A 1090 -22.55 41.70 2.83
N GLU A 1091 -22.18 41.21 4.02
CA GLU A 1091 -23.08 40.35 4.79
C GLU A 1091 -24.41 41.08 4.90
N THR A 1092 -25.37 40.66 4.08
CA THR A 1092 -26.77 40.98 4.28
C THR A 1092 -27.28 39.92 5.23
N THR A 1093 -27.53 40.36 6.46
CA THR A 1093 -28.44 39.73 7.41
C THR A 1093 -29.65 39.15 6.69
N ALA A 1094 -30.02 37.94 7.10
CA ALA A 1094 -31.23 37.24 6.66
C ALA A 1094 -32.43 38.20 6.62
N THR A 1095 -33.27 38.05 5.59
CA THR A 1095 -34.50 38.79 5.24
C THR A 1095 -34.31 39.95 4.26
N ASP A 1096 -34.13 39.64 2.97
CA ASP A 1096 -35.07 40.08 1.91
C ASP A 1096 -34.61 39.65 0.49
N LYS A 1097 -35.39 38.71 -0.08
CA LYS A 1097 -35.75 38.44 -1.50
C LYS A 1097 -35.25 39.46 -2.56
N LEU A 1098 -34.80 39.17 -3.80
CA LEU A 1098 -34.92 38.04 -4.76
C LEU A 1098 -33.80 38.18 -5.83
N GLN A 1099 -33.19 37.05 -6.24
CA GLN A 1099 -32.53 36.75 -7.53
C GLN A 1099 -31.57 37.79 -8.21
N PRO A 1100 -30.27 37.47 -8.37
CA PRO A 1100 -29.41 38.07 -9.40
C PRO A 1100 -29.14 37.11 -10.58
N ALA A 1101 -29.06 37.68 -11.79
CA ALA A 1101 -29.09 37.05 -13.10
C ALA A 1101 -27.80 36.30 -13.50
N GLY A 1102 -27.97 35.46 -14.53
CA GLY A 1102 -27.10 34.38 -14.99
C GLY A 1102 -25.68 34.73 -15.43
N ASP A 1103 -24.80 33.72 -15.27
CA ASP A 1103 -23.68 33.47 -16.20
C ASP A 1103 -23.20 32.00 -16.20
N ASP A 1104 -24.12 31.04 -15.97
CA ASP A 1104 -23.84 29.61 -16.19
C ASP A 1104 -24.80 29.10 -17.28
N LYS A 1105 -24.25 28.64 -18.40
CA LYS A 1105 -24.98 28.11 -19.57
C LYS A 1105 -25.88 26.90 -19.26
N THR A 1106 -25.91 26.41 -18.02
CA THR A 1106 -26.80 25.34 -17.55
C THR A 1106 -27.98 25.79 -16.68
N GLY A 1107 -27.97 27.03 -16.16
CA GLY A 1107 -29.04 27.55 -15.29
C GLY A 1107 -29.17 26.90 -13.90
N VAL A 1108 -28.25 26.02 -13.50
CA VAL A 1108 -28.28 25.32 -12.20
C VAL A 1108 -27.42 26.03 -11.14
N GLN A 1109 -28.00 26.32 -9.98
CA GLN A 1109 -27.31 27.03 -8.87
C GLN A 1109 -27.57 26.37 -7.51
N LEU A 1110 -26.59 26.43 -6.60
CA LEU A 1110 -26.68 25.94 -5.23
C LEU A 1110 -26.67 27.12 -4.26
N TYR A 1111 -27.64 27.20 -3.35
CA TYR A 1111 -27.71 28.26 -2.36
C TYR A 1111 -28.49 27.84 -1.09
N PRO A 1112 -28.01 28.19 0.12
CA PRO A 1112 -26.69 28.73 0.41
C PRO A 1112 -25.57 27.69 0.17
N ASN A 1113 -24.34 28.16 -0.04
CA ASN A 1113 -23.14 27.32 -0.14
C ASN A 1113 -21.94 28.15 0.36
N PRO A 1114 -21.48 27.97 1.61
CA PRO A 1114 -21.80 26.85 2.51
C PRO A 1114 -23.26 26.80 2.98
N ALA A 1115 -23.79 25.60 3.19
CA ALA A 1115 -25.14 25.32 3.66
C ALA A 1115 -25.10 24.81 5.10
N SER A 1116 -25.79 25.48 6.02
CA SER A 1116 -25.83 25.04 7.42
C SER A 1116 -26.97 24.05 7.66
N ASN A 1117 -28.22 24.45 7.38
CA ASN A 1117 -29.40 23.63 7.63
C ASN A 1117 -30.12 23.20 6.35
N VAL A 1118 -30.08 24.05 5.32
CA VAL A 1118 -30.89 23.89 4.13
C VAL A 1118 -30.05 24.26 2.91
N LEU A 1119 -30.17 23.47 1.84
CA LEU A 1119 -29.59 23.69 0.54
C LEU A 1119 -30.69 23.74 -0.52
N THR A 1120 -30.86 24.87 -1.19
CA THR A 1120 -31.71 25.02 -2.37
C THR A 1120 -30.89 24.85 -3.64
N VAL A 1121 -31.32 23.94 -4.50
CA VAL A 1121 -30.76 23.67 -5.82
C VAL A 1121 -31.71 24.22 -6.87
N TYR A 1122 -31.37 25.36 -7.46
CA TYR A 1122 -32.06 25.90 -8.62
C TYR A 1122 -31.68 25.05 -9.83
N LEU A 1123 -32.67 24.57 -10.57
CA LEU A 1123 -32.48 23.53 -11.59
C LEU A 1123 -32.44 24.09 -13.01
N GLY A 1124 -32.77 25.36 -13.22
CA GLY A 1124 -32.91 25.94 -14.56
C GLY A 1124 -33.99 25.24 -15.41
N ASN A 1125 -34.04 25.54 -16.72
CA ASN A 1125 -35.01 24.97 -17.67
C ASN A 1125 -34.51 23.67 -18.34
N VAL A 1126 -33.81 22.81 -17.60
CA VAL A 1126 -33.08 21.64 -18.17
C VAL A 1126 -33.69 20.28 -17.80
N GLY A 1127 -34.72 20.22 -16.95
CA GLY A 1127 -35.60 19.05 -16.78
C GLY A 1127 -34.99 17.84 -16.06
N TYR A 1128 -34.09 18.05 -15.10
CA TYR A 1128 -33.50 16.97 -14.29
C TYR A 1128 -34.55 16.15 -13.53
N ARG A 1129 -34.30 14.84 -13.38
CA ARG A 1129 -35.22 13.88 -12.76
C ARG A 1129 -34.74 13.34 -11.42
N TYR A 1130 -33.44 13.39 -11.15
CA TYR A 1130 -32.86 12.91 -9.90
C TYR A 1130 -31.79 13.87 -9.40
N LEU A 1131 -31.66 13.95 -8.07
CA LEU A 1131 -30.64 14.69 -7.36
C LEU A 1131 -30.05 13.78 -6.28
N ASN A 1132 -28.72 13.64 -6.28
CA ASN A 1132 -27.98 12.95 -5.23
C ASN A 1132 -27.01 13.93 -4.56
N ILE A 1133 -27.01 14.01 -3.23
CA ILE A 1133 -25.89 14.59 -2.47
C ILE A 1133 -24.98 13.44 -2.06
N ILE A 1134 -23.74 13.49 -2.52
CA ILE A 1134 -22.74 12.45 -2.36
C ILE A 1134 -21.62 12.99 -1.48
N ASP A 1135 -21.25 12.28 -0.44
CA ASP A 1135 -20.10 12.65 0.39
C ASP A 1135 -18.78 12.49 -0.38
N MET A 1136 -17.68 12.97 0.18
CA MET A 1136 -16.35 12.84 -0.45
C MET A 1136 -15.86 11.38 -0.58
N ASN A 1137 -16.52 10.42 0.08
CA ASN A 1137 -16.23 8.99 -0.03
C ASN A 1137 -17.05 8.32 -1.15
N GLY A 1138 -17.83 9.08 -1.92
CA GLY A 1138 -18.68 8.56 -2.98
C GLY A 1138 -19.99 7.92 -2.48
N ARG A 1139 -20.30 8.03 -1.17
CA ARG A 1139 -21.57 7.53 -0.61
C ARG A 1139 -22.65 8.55 -0.85
N THR A 1140 -23.78 8.10 -1.39
CA THR A 1140 -24.95 8.97 -1.54
C THR A 1140 -25.57 9.20 -0.17
N ALA A 1141 -25.44 10.42 0.36
CA ALA A 1141 -26.00 10.84 1.63
C ALA A 1141 -27.48 11.21 1.51
N ILE A 1142 -27.88 11.80 0.38
CA ILE A 1142 -29.27 12.17 0.09
C ILE A 1142 -29.60 11.83 -1.36
N THR A 1143 -30.76 11.21 -1.61
CA THR A 1143 -31.31 10.97 -2.95
C THR A 1143 -32.70 11.59 -3.02
N LYS A 1144 -33.01 12.30 -4.11
CA LYS A 1144 -34.31 12.94 -4.31
C LYS A 1144 -34.75 12.84 -5.77
N THR A 1145 -35.96 12.36 -5.99
CA THR A 1145 -36.63 12.43 -7.30
C THR A 1145 -37.20 13.82 -7.50
N LEU A 1146 -37.00 14.38 -8.68
CA LEU A 1146 -37.43 15.74 -9.04
C LEU A 1146 -38.67 15.69 -9.95
N PRO A 1147 -39.68 16.54 -9.70
CA PRO A 1147 -40.80 16.75 -10.64
C PRO A 1147 -40.30 17.22 -12.01
N SER A 1148 -41.01 16.86 -13.09
CA SER A 1148 -40.65 17.21 -14.49
C SER A 1148 -40.38 18.69 -14.74
N GLU A 1149 -41.03 19.57 -13.97
CA GLU A 1149 -41.05 21.02 -14.19
C GLU A 1149 -40.51 21.83 -12.99
N ALA A 1150 -39.78 21.18 -12.07
CA ALA A 1150 -39.23 21.88 -10.91
C ALA A 1150 -38.15 22.90 -11.33
N SER A 1151 -38.39 24.19 -11.05
CA SER A 1151 -37.41 25.27 -11.25
C SER A 1151 -36.35 25.34 -10.15
N SER A 1152 -36.64 24.78 -8.98
CA SER A 1152 -35.71 24.57 -7.87
C SER A 1152 -36.18 23.45 -6.94
N VAL A 1153 -35.29 22.93 -6.10
CA VAL A 1153 -35.59 21.97 -5.05
C VAL A 1153 -34.83 22.33 -3.79
N THR A 1154 -35.51 22.29 -2.65
CA THR A 1154 -34.90 22.54 -1.34
C THR A 1154 -34.66 21.22 -0.60
N ILE A 1155 -33.50 21.11 0.04
CA ILE A 1155 -32.97 19.90 0.67
C ILE A 1155 -32.55 20.28 2.09
N ASP A 1156 -33.03 19.53 3.07
CA ASP A 1156 -32.52 19.59 4.43
C ASP A 1156 -31.14 18.92 4.47
N VAL A 1157 -30.12 19.66 4.91
CA VAL A 1157 -28.74 19.18 5.05
C VAL A 1157 -28.25 19.23 6.50
N SER A 1158 -29.10 19.58 7.47
CA SER A 1158 -28.69 19.78 8.87
C SER A 1158 -28.21 18.51 9.57
N HIS A 1159 -28.54 17.34 9.01
CA HIS A 1159 -28.12 16.02 9.51
C HIS A 1159 -26.82 15.53 8.85
N LEU A 1160 -26.33 16.23 7.83
CA LEU A 1160 -25.05 15.91 7.21
C LEU A 1160 -23.90 16.37 8.12
N LYS A 1161 -22.81 15.61 8.13
CA LYS A 1161 -21.61 16.01 8.89
C LYS A 1161 -20.99 17.23 8.20
N LYS A 1162 -20.32 18.09 8.98
CA LYS A 1162 -19.54 19.20 8.44
C LYS A 1162 -18.54 18.68 7.41
N GLY A 1163 -18.53 19.24 6.20
CA GLY A 1163 -17.69 18.74 5.12
C GLY A 1163 -18.14 19.15 3.73
N ILE A 1164 -17.39 18.73 2.70
CA ILE A 1164 -17.72 19.00 1.29
C ILE A 1164 -18.56 17.84 0.75
N TYR A 1165 -19.57 18.15 -0.06
CA TYR A 1165 -20.43 17.19 -0.73
C TYR A 1165 -20.57 17.54 -2.20
N SER A 1166 -20.81 16.53 -3.03
CA SER A 1166 -21.15 16.68 -4.46
C SER A 1166 -22.65 16.56 -4.65
N VAL A 1167 -23.28 17.57 -5.22
CA VAL A 1167 -24.67 17.54 -5.71
C VAL A 1167 -24.65 17.08 -7.16
N VAL A 1168 -25.19 15.90 -7.42
CA VAL A 1168 -25.27 15.27 -8.74
C VAL A 1168 -26.70 15.28 -9.23
N LEU A 1169 -26.97 16.00 -10.31
CA LEU A 1169 -28.24 16.02 -11.02
C LEU A 1169 -28.20 15.06 -12.21
N LYS A 1170 -29.24 14.25 -12.39
CA LYS A 1170 -29.34 13.26 -13.48
C LYS A 1170 -30.62 13.40 -14.28
N GLY A 1171 -30.56 13.00 -15.56
CA GLY A 1171 -31.71 12.89 -16.46
C GLY A 1171 -32.19 14.21 -17.08
N GLY A 1172 -31.36 15.26 -17.09
CA GLY A 1172 -31.68 16.53 -17.77
C GLY A 1172 -31.25 16.53 -19.25
N ARG A 1173 -31.73 17.51 -20.03
CA ARG A 1173 -31.41 17.66 -21.47
C ARG A 1173 -29.92 17.81 -21.76
N ASN A 1174 -29.13 18.27 -20.78
CA ASN A 1174 -27.68 18.47 -20.87
C ASN A 1174 -26.87 17.33 -20.20
N GLY A 1175 -27.47 16.16 -19.99
CA GLY A 1175 -26.81 15.03 -19.32
C GLY A 1175 -26.77 15.15 -17.79
N ASN A 1176 -25.80 14.50 -17.15
CA ASN A 1176 -25.62 14.58 -15.69
C ASN A 1176 -24.77 15.81 -15.34
N LEU A 1177 -25.16 16.55 -14.30
CA LEU A 1177 -24.44 17.73 -13.84
C LEU A 1177 -23.97 17.53 -12.40
N LEU A 1178 -22.74 17.94 -12.10
CA LEU A 1178 -22.17 17.90 -10.77
C LEU A 1178 -21.84 19.31 -10.28
N LYS A 1179 -22.26 19.63 -9.07
CA LYS A 1179 -21.92 20.86 -8.34
C LYS A 1179 -21.41 20.49 -6.94
N LYS A 1180 -20.65 21.37 -6.29
CA LYS A 1180 -20.15 21.13 -4.92
C LYS A 1180 -20.86 22.02 -3.91
N VAL A 1181 -21.14 21.48 -2.73
CA VAL A 1181 -21.66 22.22 -1.57
C VAL A 1181 -20.78 21.95 -0.34
N VAL A 1182 -20.46 22.97 0.43
CA VAL A 1182 -19.88 22.85 1.76
C VAL A 1182 -21.02 22.82 2.77
N VAL A 1183 -21.06 21.84 3.67
CA VAL A 1183 -21.98 21.79 4.81
C VAL A 1183 -21.23 22.23 6.07
N GLU A 1184 -21.79 23.21 6.78
CA GLU A 1184 -21.17 23.88 7.95
C GLU A 1184 -21.63 23.41 9.31
#